data_AF-A0A2V8HKV6-F1
#
_entry.id   AF-A0A2V8HKV6-F1
#
_cell.length_a   1.000
_cell.length_b   1.000
_cell.length_c   1.000
_cell.angle_alpha   90.00
_cell.angle_beta   90.00
_cell.angle_gamma   90.00
#
_symmetry.space_group_name_H-M   'P 1'
#
loop_
_entity.id
_entity.type
_entity.pdbx_description
1 polymer ?
#
loop_
_entity_poly.entity_id
_entity_poly.type
_entity_poly.pdbx_seq_one_letter_code
_entity_poly.pdbx_strand_id
1 'polypeptide(L)'
;MGLSLAIGVALALLTAVPLAWKWQLGIFRTCLVVAVLGAISGVAVTAAGSVVPLGATVSAALIWLLTIAAACSLLAYRFYRDPDRTPPRRSDAIVSPADGAVVYVRRSRAGALPVSDKQGRAYTLTELTRTPLEADDAIVIGIGMNFADVHVNRAPIEGRVVCRRHFHGLFGSLRNPEMVFENERATTVIEGQGFQVAVVQIASRLVRQIVLYVREGQGIALGQRLGAIRFGSQVDLVLPVRPGLRITTQVGERLRAGESVVGVLEQPRTPIAHVASGGSSQSEGALVIGEHVRGLALVRSLGRRGIRVWTLEPPGQAMASRSRYSRRTLPWPEGGEREQLDYLFGLAARHQLEGWALFPASDETTALCSRHHAALSAVFRMTVPPWESMAWAYDKRLTHRRASEVGVAHPKTFCVATSEELFRLPCAFPVVLKPAYKREENRFTRDRAWRANDRAALIARFEEACTCVAPDVVMIQELIPGDGRTQFSYAALCVDGHPIASLTARRTRQYPVEFGHSSSFVETVAQPAVEHAARRLLEGSRYTGLVEVEFKYDVRDRRFKLLDVNPRVWTWHAIGRRAGVDFPYLLWRTIHGARIPEVRGCSGVRWVRMSTDALAACTALVRGELSLSTYLRSLAPPIELATFAFDDPLPGVLSVPHAVSSRLKQIFGAAGDPVPAPIERSLQKPA
;
A
#
# COMPACT_ATOMS: atom_id res chain seq x y z
N MET A 1 -27.39 -34.80 18.30
CA MET A 1 -27.04 -34.65 16.87
C MET A 1 -26.26 -33.36 16.59
N GLY A 2 -26.80 -32.17 16.87
CA GLY A 2 -26.06 -30.90 16.69
C GLY A 2 -24.75 -30.82 17.49
N LEU A 3 -24.72 -31.40 18.70
CA LEU A 3 -23.52 -31.47 19.53
C LEU A 3 -22.41 -32.36 18.92
N SER A 4 -22.75 -33.54 18.40
CA SER A 4 -21.78 -34.43 17.74
C SER A 4 -21.18 -33.82 16.46
N LEU A 5 -22.00 -33.09 15.69
CA LEU A 5 -21.54 -32.32 14.53
C LEU A 5 -20.56 -31.22 14.95
N ALA A 6 -20.92 -30.42 15.95
CA ALA A 6 -20.06 -29.33 16.44
C ALA A 6 -18.71 -29.88 16.95
N ILE A 7 -18.72 -30.96 17.73
CA ILE A 7 -17.51 -31.60 18.25
C ILE A 7 -16.66 -32.19 17.10
N GLY A 8 -17.27 -32.92 16.16
CA GLY A 8 -16.55 -33.51 15.03
C GLY A 8 -15.88 -32.47 14.13
N VAL A 9 -16.58 -31.37 13.83
CA VAL A 9 -16.03 -30.24 13.06
C VAL A 9 -14.93 -29.53 13.84
N ALA A 10 -15.10 -29.31 15.16
CA ALA A 10 -14.08 -28.70 15.99
C ALA A 10 -12.78 -29.53 16.01
N LEU A 11 -12.87 -30.85 16.16
CA LEU A 11 -11.73 -31.77 16.07
C LEU A 11 -11.06 -31.72 14.69
N ALA A 12 -11.85 -31.64 13.61
CA ALA A 12 -11.32 -31.52 12.26
C ALA A 12 -10.56 -30.20 12.06
N LEU A 13 -11.08 -29.09 12.60
CA LEU A 13 -10.40 -27.79 12.58
C LEU A 13 -9.11 -27.82 13.40
N LEU A 14 -9.13 -28.39 14.61
CA LEU A 14 -7.95 -28.55 15.46
C LEU A 14 -6.84 -29.38 14.78
N THR A 15 -7.23 -30.34 13.94
CA THR A 15 -6.28 -31.15 13.16
C THR A 15 -5.76 -30.40 11.93
N ALA A 16 -6.65 -29.77 11.16
CA ALA A 16 -6.34 -29.20 9.85
C ALA A 16 -5.67 -27.82 9.91
N VAL A 17 -6.02 -26.96 10.88
CA VAL A 17 -5.50 -25.59 10.96
C VAL A 17 -3.98 -25.53 11.19
N PRO A 18 -3.38 -26.33 12.11
CA PRO A 18 -1.93 -26.36 12.27
C PRO A 18 -1.20 -26.82 11.00
N LEU A 19 -1.74 -27.83 10.31
CA LEU A 19 -1.20 -28.32 9.03
C LEU A 19 -1.30 -27.25 7.93
N ALA A 20 -2.44 -26.56 7.85
CA ALA A 20 -2.64 -25.48 6.88
C ALA A 20 -1.73 -24.28 7.12
N TRP A 21 -1.44 -23.95 8.38
CA TRP A 21 -0.44 -22.92 8.72
C TRP A 21 0.96 -23.38 8.31
N LYS A 22 1.35 -24.61 8.68
CA LYS A 22 2.65 -25.20 8.31
C LYS A 22 2.87 -25.23 6.80
N TRP A 23 1.84 -25.51 6.02
CA TRP A 23 1.87 -25.64 4.55
C TRP A 23 1.38 -24.41 3.78
N GLN A 24 1.15 -23.28 4.45
CA GLN A 24 0.73 -22.01 3.82
C GLN A 24 -0.52 -22.11 2.93
N LEU A 25 -1.49 -22.98 3.30
CA LEU A 25 -2.74 -23.18 2.57
C LEU A 25 -3.78 -22.06 2.82
N GLY A 26 -3.53 -21.22 3.82
CA GLY A 26 -4.41 -20.13 4.25
C GLY A 26 -5.44 -20.58 5.27
N ILE A 27 -5.35 -20.07 6.50
CA ILE A 27 -6.16 -20.50 7.65
C ILE A 27 -7.66 -20.32 7.36
N PHE A 28 -8.09 -19.14 6.90
CA PHE A 28 -9.51 -18.87 6.65
C PHE A 28 -10.13 -19.81 5.60
N ARG A 29 -9.42 -20.05 4.49
CA ARG A 29 -9.87 -20.97 3.43
C ARG A 29 -9.97 -22.40 3.96
N THR A 30 -8.99 -22.81 4.77
CA THR A 30 -9.00 -24.13 5.40
C THR A 30 -10.18 -24.28 6.34
N CYS A 31 -10.44 -23.30 7.20
CA CYS A 31 -11.59 -23.33 8.11
C CYS A 31 -12.92 -23.45 7.33
N LEU A 32 -13.07 -22.69 6.24
CA LEU A 32 -14.26 -22.76 5.39
C LEU A 32 -14.42 -24.14 4.74
N VAL A 33 -13.36 -24.67 4.12
CA VAL A 33 -13.40 -26.00 3.46
C VAL A 33 -13.70 -27.10 4.47
N VAL A 34 -13.04 -27.09 5.63
CA VAL A 34 -13.25 -28.08 6.70
C VAL A 34 -14.66 -27.98 7.28
N ALA A 35 -15.20 -26.76 7.45
CA ALA A 35 -16.59 -26.59 7.90
C ALA A 35 -17.60 -27.14 6.90
N VAL A 36 -17.41 -26.90 5.59
CA VAL A 36 -18.29 -27.43 4.53
C VAL A 36 -18.19 -28.95 4.44
N LEU A 37 -16.97 -29.50 4.39
CA LEU A 37 -16.76 -30.95 4.37
C LEU A 37 -17.33 -31.61 5.64
N GLY A 38 -17.16 -30.96 6.79
CA GLY A 38 -17.71 -31.44 8.06
C GLY A 38 -19.23 -31.42 8.12
N ALA A 39 -19.88 -30.44 7.50
CA ALA A 39 -21.33 -30.45 7.33
C ALA A 39 -21.79 -31.64 6.45
N ILE A 40 -21.09 -31.89 5.34
CA ILE A 40 -21.38 -33.02 4.43
C ILE A 40 -21.16 -34.36 5.15
N SER A 41 -20.04 -34.52 5.85
CA SER A 41 -19.78 -35.71 6.68
C SER A 41 -20.83 -35.87 7.78
N GLY A 42 -21.30 -34.77 8.36
CA GLY A 42 -22.41 -34.74 9.31
C GLY A 42 -23.72 -35.31 8.75
N VAL A 43 -24.09 -34.91 7.54
CA VAL A 43 -25.26 -35.44 6.83
C VAL A 43 -25.09 -36.94 6.57
N ALA A 44 -23.92 -37.38 6.09
CA ALA A 44 -23.65 -38.79 5.81
C ALA A 44 -23.71 -39.66 7.07
N VAL A 45 -23.11 -39.21 8.19
CA VAL A 45 -23.14 -39.94 9.47
C VAL A 45 -24.56 -39.95 10.07
N THR A 46 -25.34 -38.89 9.88
CA THR A 46 -26.75 -38.84 10.30
C THR A 46 -27.59 -39.85 9.51
N ALA A 47 -27.40 -39.92 8.19
CA ALA A 47 -28.08 -40.89 7.35
C ALA A 47 -27.72 -42.33 7.75
N ALA A 48 -26.43 -42.62 7.98
CA ALA A 48 -26.00 -43.94 8.46
C ALA A 48 -26.56 -44.26 9.85
N GLY A 49 -26.62 -43.26 10.74
CA GLY A 49 -27.18 -43.36 12.09
C GLY A 49 -28.68 -43.70 12.12
N SER A 50 -29.41 -43.43 11.04
CA SER A 50 -30.82 -43.81 10.90
C SER A 50 -31.03 -45.31 10.61
N VAL A 51 -29.98 -45.99 10.13
CA VAL A 51 -29.99 -47.42 9.81
C VAL A 51 -29.32 -48.23 10.94
N VAL A 52 -28.22 -47.72 11.48
CA VAL A 52 -27.47 -48.34 12.58
C VAL A 52 -27.35 -47.34 13.73
N PRO A 53 -27.83 -47.66 14.96
CA PRO A 53 -27.72 -46.73 16.08
C PRO A 53 -26.26 -46.36 16.40
N LEU A 54 -25.91 -45.08 16.27
CA LEU A 54 -24.57 -44.57 16.59
C LEU A 54 -24.61 -43.71 17.85
N GLY A 55 -23.72 -44.02 18.80
CA GLY A 55 -23.50 -43.17 19.97
C GLY A 55 -22.98 -41.77 19.59
N ALA A 56 -23.15 -40.79 20.48
CA ALA A 56 -22.75 -39.41 20.23
C ALA A 56 -21.23 -39.25 20.01
N THR A 57 -20.42 -40.05 20.72
CA THR A 57 -18.95 -40.11 20.62
C THR A 57 -18.51 -40.73 19.29
N VAL A 58 -19.08 -41.88 18.92
CA VAL A 58 -18.82 -42.57 17.65
C VAL A 58 -19.20 -41.67 16.48
N SER A 59 -20.35 -41.00 16.56
CA SER A 59 -20.80 -40.06 15.53
C SER A 59 -19.81 -38.89 15.36
N ALA A 60 -19.34 -38.28 16.46
CA ALA A 60 -18.36 -37.20 16.39
C ALA A 60 -17.02 -37.66 15.81
N ALA A 61 -16.55 -38.86 16.17
CA ALA A 61 -15.33 -39.46 15.65
C ALA A 61 -15.42 -39.76 14.15
N LEU A 62 -16.56 -40.31 13.68
CA LEU A 62 -16.80 -40.57 12.26
C LEU A 62 -16.86 -39.27 11.44
N ILE A 63 -17.53 -38.24 11.95
CA ILE A 63 -17.58 -36.92 11.29
C ILE A 63 -16.15 -36.37 11.15
N TRP A 64 -15.35 -36.39 12.22
CA TRP A 64 -13.96 -35.97 12.17
C TRP A 64 -13.15 -36.76 11.14
N LEU A 65 -13.19 -38.10 11.20
CA LEU A 65 -12.44 -38.98 10.31
C LEU A 65 -12.80 -38.76 8.84
N LEU A 66 -14.09 -38.74 8.51
CA LEU A 66 -14.57 -38.53 7.14
C LEU A 66 -14.20 -37.13 6.63
N THR A 67 -14.27 -36.11 7.49
CA THR A 67 -13.89 -34.73 7.12
C THR A 67 -12.41 -34.65 6.77
N ILE A 68 -11.54 -35.26 7.60
CA ILE A 68 -10.10 -35.28 7.36
C ILE A 68 -9.75 -36.12 6.13
N ALA A 69 -10.38 -37.29 5.96
CA ALA A 69 -10.20 -38.11 4.77
C ALA A 69 -10.59 -37.34 3.50
N ALA A 70 -11.75 -36.69 3.48
CA ALA A 70 -12.21 -35.88 2.36
C ALA A 70 -11.28 -34.68 2.09
N ALA A 71 -10.80 -34.01 3.14
CA ALA A 71 -9.85 -32.90 3.02
C ALA A 71 -8.50 -33.36 2.43
N CYS A 72 -7.99 -34.52 2.87
CA CYS A 72 -6.78 -35.14 2.34
C CYS A 72 -6.96 -35.58 0.87
N SER A 73 -8.10 -36.19 0.53
CA SER A 73 -8.42 -36.57 -0.85
C SER A 73 -8.53 -35.34 -1.77
N LEU A 74 -9.17 -34.26 -1.30
CA LEU A 74 -9.24 -33.00 -2.04
C LEU A 74 -7.86 -32.39 -2.25
N LEU A 75 -7.00 -32.41 -1.21
CA LEU A 75 -5.63 -31.91 -1.32
C LEU A 75 -4.81 -32.75 -2.31
N ALA A 76 -4.91 -34.09 -2.25
CA ALA A 76 -4.25 -34.99 -3.18
C ALA A 76 -4.70 -34.74 -4.62
N TYR A 77 -6.02 -34.62 -4.86
CA TYR A 77 -6.56 -34.25 -6.17
C TYR A 77 -6.00 -32.89 -6.66
N ARG A 78 -6.00 -31.87 -5.78
CA ARG A 78 -5.47 -30.54 -6.13
C ARG A 78 -3.98 -30.52 -6.41
N PHE A 79 -3.24 -31.42 -5.81
CA PHE A 79 -1.80 -31.54 -5.94
C PHE A 79 -1.39 -32.26 -7.23
N TYR A 80 -2.06 -33.36 -7.57
CA TYR A 80 -1.75 -34.18 -8.75
C TYR A 80 -2.43 -33.73 -10.05
N ARG A 81 -3.34 -32.76 -9.99
CA ARG A 81 -4.00 -32.24 -11.19
C ARG A 81 -3.01 -31.57 -12.14
N ASP A 82 -3.28 -31.73 -13.43
CA ASP A 82 -2.63 -31.01 -14.53
C ASP A 82 -3.71 -30.43 -15.46
N PRO A 83 -4.37 -29.33 -15.07
CA PRO A 83 -5.39 -28.71 -15.90
C PRO A 83 -4.77 -28.11 -17.16
N ASP A 84 -5.51 -28.19 -18.27
CA ASP A 84 -5.16 -27.43 -19.48
C ASP A 84 -5.25 -25.92 -19.21
N ARG A 85 -4.35 -25.17 -19.85
CA ARG A 85 -4.15 -23.74 -19.65
C ARG A 85 -4.16 -23.04 -20.98
N THR A 86 -4.72 -21.83 -21.01
CA THR A 86 -4.74 -20.99 -22.21
C THR A 86 -3.82 -19.79 -21.99
N PRO A 87 -2.66 -19.74 -22.68
CA PRO A 87 -1.77 -18.59 -22.60
C PRO A 87 -2.45 -17.30 -23.08
N PRO A 88 -2.00 -16.12 -22.62
CA PRO A 88 -2.49 -14.85 -23.12
C PRO A 88 -2.22 -14.71 -24.62
N ARG A 89 -3.17 -14.14 -25.36
CA ARG A 89 -3.05 -13.86 -26.82
C ARG A 89 -2.17 -12.64 -27.09
N ARG A 90 -0.89 -12.73 -26.72
CA ARG A 90 0.10 -11.66 -26.86
C ARG A 90 1.47 -12.25 -27.13
N SER A 91 2.14 -11.79 -28.18
CA SER A 91 3.50 -12.24 -28.53
C SER A 91 4.59 -11.59 -27.68
N ASP A 92 4.30 -10.49 -26.98
CA ASP A 92 5.25 -9.78 -26.11
C ASP A 92 5.26 -10.29 -24.66
N ALA A 93 4.44 -11.29 -24.34
CA ALA A 93 4.21 -11.73 -22.97
C ALA A 93 5.20 -12.82 -22.53
N ILE A 94 5.75 -12.63 -21.34
CA ILE A 94 6.49 -13.65 -20.58
C ILE A 94 5.56 -14.13 -19.47
N VAL A 95 5.22 -15.41 -19.48
CA VAL A 95 4.28 -16.01 -18.50
C VAL A 95 5.00 -16.72 -17.38
N SER A 96 4.31 -16.90 -16.25
CA SER A 96 4.83 -17.62 -15.09
C SER A 96 5.15 -19.07 -15.47
N PRO A 97 6.33 -19.60 -15.12
CA PRO A 97 6.63 -21.02 -15.30
C PRO A 97 5.99 -21.93 -14.24
N ALA A 98 5.44 -21.39 -13.15
CA ALA A 98 4.86 -22.18 -12.05
C ALA A 98 3.57 -21.56 -11.46
N ASP A 99 2.70 -22.41 -10.91
CA ASP A 99 1.66 -21.98 -9.97
C ASP A 99 2.34 -21.70 -8.62
N GLY A 100 2.04 -20.58 -7.96
CA GLY A 100 2.66 -20.32 -6.65
C GLY A 100 2.62 -18.86 -6.25
N ALA A 101 3.30 -18.54 -5.14
CA ALA A 101 3.48 -17.16 -4.70
C ALA A 101 4.88 -16.66 -5.07
N VAL A 102 5.00 -15.41 -5.53
CA VAL A 102 6.31 -14.78 -5.74
C VAL A 102 6.99 -14.57 -4.38
N VAL A 103 8.11 -15.25 -4.17
CA VAL A 103 8.90 -15.18 -2.92
C VAL A 103 9.87 -14.02 -2.97
N TYR A 104 10.47 -13.76 -4.13
CA TYR A 104 11.35 -12.61 -4.36
C TYR A 104 11.41 -12.21 -5.84
N VAL A 105 11.75 -10.95 -6.09
CA VAL A 105 12.21 -10.44 -7.37
C VAL A 105 13.54 -9.76 -7.12
N ARG A 106 14.63 -10.32 -7.64
CA ARG A 106 16.00 -9.80 -7.42
C ARG A 106 16.64 -9.43 -8.73
N ARG A 107 17.38 -8.32 -8.74
CA ARG A 107 18.20 -7.92 -9.88
C ARG A 107 19.65 -8.35 -9.63
N SER A 108 20.17 -9.18 -10.53
CA SER A 108 21.59 -9.47 -10.66
C SER A 108 22.27 -8.33 -11.41
N ARG A 109 23.39 -7.83 -10.89
CA ARG A 109 24.26 -6.84 -11.56
C ARG A 109 25.67 -7.39 -11.70
N ALA A 110 26.29 -7.28 -12.87
CA ALA A 110 27.63 -7.81 -13.14
C ALA A 110 27.77 -9.30 -12.71
N GLY A 111 26.73 -10.08 -12.96
CA GLY A 111 26.64 -11.49 -12.63
C GLY A 111 26.38 -11.79 -11.16
N ALA A 112 26.32 -10.83 -10.25
CA ALA A 112 26.13 -11.08 -8.80
C ALA A 112 24.66 -10.99 -8.36
N LEU A 113 24.17 -12.01 -7.65
CA LEU A 113 22.87 -12.09 -7.01
C LEU A 113 22.98 -11.81 -5.49
N PRO A 114 22.33 -10.76 -4.97
CA PRO A 114 22.37 -10.45 -3.55
C PRO A 114 21.57 -11.50 -2.73
N VAL A 115 22.13 -11.95 -1.61
CA VAL A 115 21.45 -12.74 -0.56
C VAL A 115 21.29 -11.87 0.69
N SER A 116 20.26 -12.16 1.49
CA SER A 116 19.89 -11.46 2.73
C SER A 116 21.10 -11.04 3.59
N ASP A 117 21.04 -9.81 4.11
CA ASP A 117 22.07 -9.07 4.88
C ASP A 117 22.53 -9.72 6.21
N LYS A 118 22.10 -10.95 6.51
CA LYS A 118 22.43 -11.62 7.78
C LYS A 118 23.61 -12.60 7.69
N GLN A 119 24.06 -13.01 6.51
CA GLN A 119 25.16 -14.00 6.34
C GLN A 119 26.10 -13.75 5.14
N GLY A 120 25.96 -12.64 4.41
CA GLY A 120 27.07 -11.97 3.72
C GLY A 120 27.71 -12.60 2.46
N ARG A 121 27.34 -13.80 1.99
CA ARG A 121 27.92 -14.35 0.75
C ARG A 121 27.01 -14.10 -0.47
N ALA A 122 27.45 -13.22 -1.37
CA ALA A 122 26.85 -13.05 -2.69
C ALA A 122 27.27 -14.21 -3.62
N TYR A 123 26.34 -14.68 -4.45
CA TYR A 123 26.56 -15.75 -5.42
C TYR A 123 26.36 -15.23 -6.84
N THR A 124 26.90 -15.92 -7.83
CA THR A 124 26.79 -15.50 -9.23
C THR A 124 25.58 -16.10 -9.95
N LEU A 125 25.12 -15.43 -11.01
CA LEU A 125 24.08 -15.90 -11.92
C LEU A 125 24.46 -17.26 -12.51
N THR A 126 25.75 -17.46 -12.81
CA THR A 126 26.34 -18.72 -13.28
C THR A 126 26.25 -19.83 -12.23
N GLU A 127 26.37 -19.53 -10.95
CA GLU A 127 26.20 -20.51 -9.87
C GLU A 127 24.73 -20.95 -9.72
N LEU A 128 23.78 -20.03 -9.98
CA LEU A 128 22.35 -20.33 -9.99
C LEU A 128 21.95 -21.19 -11.20
N THR A 129 22.30 -20.76 -12.41
CA THR A 129 21.88 -21.43 -13.66
C THR A 129 22.71 -22.67 -13.96
N ARG A 130 24.03 -22.64 -13.68
CA ARG A 130 25.04 -23.63 -14.09
C ARG A 130 25.01 -23.99 -15.57
N THR A 131 24.54 -23.08 -16.41
CA THR A 131 24.42 -23.25 -17.86
C THR A 131 24.87 -21.98 -18.57
N PRO A 132 25.37 -22.06 -19.82
CA PRO A 132 25.62 -20.87 -20.63
C PRO A 132 24.32 -20.07 -20.76
N LEU A 133 24.30 -18.87 -20.21
CA LEU A 133 23.25 -17.88 -20.37
C LEU A 133 23.96 -16.58 -20.75
N GLU A 134 23.61 -16.02 -21.90
CA GLU A 134 24.21 -14.77 -22.39
C GLU A 134 23.65 -13.56 -21.62
N ALA A 135 24.09 -13.36 -20.37
CA ALA A 135 23.65 -12.24 -19.54
C ALA A 135 24.61 -11.90 -18.38
N ASP A 136 25.10 -10.66 -18.37
CA ASP A 136 25.78 -10.08 -17.19
C ASP A 136 24.76 -9.54 -16.16
N ASP A 137 23.65 -8.95 -16.63
CA ASP A 137 22.58 -8.45 -15.78
C ASP A 137 21.30 -9.26 -16.02
N ALA A 138 20.61 -9.66 -14.94
CA ALA A 138 19.37 -10.44 -15.03
C ALA A 138 18.40 -10.10 -13.90
N ILE A 139 17.12 -10.35 -14.11
CA ILE A 139 16.09 -10.34 -13.07
C ILE A 139 15.71 -11.78 -12.77
N VAL A 140 15.77 -12.16 -11.50
CA VAL A 140 15.41 -13.49 -11.00
C VAL A 140 14.12 -13.39 -10.18
N ILE A 141 13.10 -14.12 -10.62
CA ILE A 141 11.79 -14.19 -9.98
C ILE A 141 11.64 -15.58 -9.36
N GLY A 142 11.68 -15.66 -8.03
CA GLY A 142 11.49 -16.92 -7.30
C GLY A 142 10.01 -17.16 -7.01
N ILE A 143 9.48 -18.30 -7.45
CA ILE A 143 8.06 -18.66 -7.33
C ILE A 143 7.94 -19.90 -6.46
N GLY A 144 7.45 -19.72 -5.23
CA GLY A 144 7.30 -20.77 -4.24
C GLY A 144 5.93 -21.44 -4.33
N MET A 145 5.91 -22.77 -4.40
CA MET A 145 4.70 -23.57 -4.56
C MET A 145 4.30 -24.23 -3.23
N ASN A 146 3.00 -24.33 -2.96
CA ASN A 146 2.43 -25.09 -1.83
C ASN A 146 1.62 -26.30 -2.33
N PHE A 147 1.13 -27.13 -1.41
CA PHE A 147 0.41 -28.37 -1.73
C PHE A 147 -0.91 -28.20 -2.52
N ALA A 148 -1.50 -27.00 -2.56
CA ALA A 148 -2.71 -26.73 -3.34
C ALA A 148 -2.44 -26.24 -4.77
N ASP A 149 -1.18 -25.98 -5.11
CA ASP A 149 -0.72 -25.45 -6.40
C ASP A 149 -0.45 -26.60 -7.39
N VAL A 150 -0.55 -26.31 -8.70
CA VAL A 150 -0.23 -27.28 -9.75
C VAL A 150 1.29 -27.40 -9.89
N HIS A 151 1.81 -28.62 -9.78
CA HIS A 151 3.25 -28.88 -9.78
C HIS A 151 3.86 -29.11 -11.18
N VAL A 152 3.05 -28.99 -12.22
CA VAL A 152 3.49 -28.97 -13.62
C VAL A 152 3.94 -27.56 -13.99
N ASN A 153 5.19 -27.45 -14.43
CA ASN A 153 5.81 -26.20 -14.85
C ASN A 153 5.68 -26.01 -16.36
N ARG A 154 5.61 -24.74 -16.79
CA ARG A 154 5.30 -24.36 -18.16
C ARG A 154 6.33 -23.39 -18.76
N ALA A 155 6.40 -23.35 -20.08
CA ALA A 155 7.31 -22.51 -20.83
C ALA A 155 6.92 -21.02 -20.65
N PRO A 156 7.83 -20.16 -20.15
CA PRO A 156 7.56 -18.75 -19.94
C PRO A 156 7.54 -17.93 -21.25
N ILE A 157 8.19 -18.42 -22.29
CA ILE A 157 8.22 -17.83 -23.64
C ILE A 157 8.03 -18.94 -24.68
N GLU A 158 7.63 -18.56 -25.89
CA GLU A 158 7.76 -19.42 -27.07
C GLU A 158 9.19 -19.36 -27.63
N GLY A 159 9.68 -20.46 -28.18
CA GLY A 159 11.05 -20.51 -28.70
C GLY A 159 11.60 -21.91 -28.92
N ARG A 160 12.92 -22.05 -28.83
CA ARG A 160 13.65 -23.32 -28.90
C ARG A 160 14.38 -23.58 -27.58
N VAL A 161 14.33 -24.81 -27.08
CA VAL A 161 15.11 -25.23 -25.92
C VAL A 161 16.57 -25.38 -26.34
N VAL A 162 17.44 -24.48 -25.86
CA VAL A 162 18.87 -24.45 -26.25
C VAL A 162 19.75 -25.19 -25.26
N CYS A 163 19.34 -25.31 -24.00
CA CYS A 163 20.06 -26.08 -23.00
C CYS A 163 19.12 -26.68 -21.97
N ARG A 164 19.41 -27.91 -21.54
CA ARG A 164 18.75 -28.58 -20.43
C ARG A 164 19.80 -29.32 -19.60
N ARG A 165 19.98 -28.93 -18.34
CA ARG A 165 20.89 -29.61 -17.41
C ARG A 165 20.21 -29.99 -16.11
N HIS A 166 20.55 -31.16 -15.59
CA HIS A 166 20.11 -31.66 -14.29
C HIS A 166 21.31 -31.74 -13.36
N PHE A 167 21.15 -31.26 -12.13
CA PHE A 167 22.20 -31.21 -11.13
C PHE A 167 21.72 -31.89 -9.87
N HIS A 168 22.42 -32.96 -9.47
CA HIS A 168 22.19 -33.60 -8.18
C HIS A 168 22.60 -32.67 -7.04
N GLY A 169 21.87 -32.72 -5.93
CA GLY A 169 22.11 -31.85 -4.78
C GLY A 169 21.43 -32.37 -3.52
N LEU A 170 21.37 -31.53 -2.50
CA LEU A 170 20.73 -31.82 -1.22
C LEU A 170 19.18 -31.68 -1.31
N PHE A 171 18.50 -31.94 -0.20
CA PHE A 171 17.04 -31.81 -0.07
C PHE A 171 16.66 -30.98 1.16
N GLY A 172 17.38 -29.88 1.39
CA GLY A 172 17.15 -28.99 2.52
C GLY A 172 15.93 -28.08 2.33
N SER A 173 15.55 -27.41 3.42
CA SER A 173 14.42 -26.48 3.40
C SER A 173 14.78 -25.21 2.65
N LEU A 174 13.96 -24.82 1.67
CA LEU A 174 14.12 -23.55 0.95
C LEU A 174 13.81 -22.30 1.81
N ARG A 175 13.50 -22.47 3.11
CA ARG A 175 13.54 -21.38 4.09
C ARG A 175 14.96 -20.90 4.36
N ASN A 176 15.94 -21.77 4.14
CA ASN A 176 17.36 -21.43 4.22
C ASN A 176 17.81 -20.98 2.82
N PRO A 177 18.22 -19.70 2.63
CA PRO A 177 18.54 -19.15 1.32
C PRO A 177 19.63 -19.92 0.55
N GLU A 178 20.56 -20.54 1.27
CA GLU A 178 21.67 -21.34 0.71
C GLU A 178 21.15 -22.58 -0.05
N MET A 179 20.01 -23.14 0.37
CA MET A 179 19.46 -24.35 -0.25
C MET A 179 18.93 -24.12 -1.67
N VAL A 180 18.73 -22.87 -2.09
CA VAL A 180 18.42 -22.51 -3.48
C VAL A 180 19.56 -22.99 -4.42
N PHE A 181 20.79 -23.01 -3.92
CA PHE A 181 21.99 -23.34 -4.69
C PHE A 181 22.53 -24.75 -4.43
N GLU A 182 22.24 -25.32 -3.27
CA GLU A 182 22.73 -26.65 -2.87
C GLU A 182 21.75 -27.78 -3.18
N ASN A 183 20.45 -27.48 -3.31
CA ASN A 183 19.46 -28.50 -3.61
C ASN A 183 19.58 -29.05 -5.03
N GLU A 184 19.03 -30.25 -5.22
CA GLU A 184 18.80 -30.81 -6.55
C GLU A 184 18.02 -29.81 -7.42
N ARG A 185 18.53 -29.57 -8.62
CA ARG A 185 17.97 -28.57 -9.52
C ARG A 185 18.04 -29.01 -10.97
N ALA A 186 17.13 -28.47 -11.78
CA ALA A 186 17.18 -28.64 -13.21
C ALA A 186 16.95 -27.29 -13.90
N THR A 187 17.86 -26.95 -14.82
CA THR A 187 17.84 -25.69 -15.57
C THR A 187 17.45 -25.98 -17.00
N THR A 188 16.43 -25.27 -17.51
CA THR A 188 16.06 -25.26 -18.92
C THR A 188 16.22 -23.84 -19.47
N VAL A 189 17.03 -23.68 -20.50
CA VAL A 189 17.22 -22.40 -21.21
C VAL A 189 16.44 -22.44 -22.51
N ILE A 190 15.59 -21.44 -22.71
CA ILE A 190 14.77 -21.27 -23.90
C ILE A 190 15.23 -20.01 -24.61
N GLU A 191 15.52 -20.13 -25.89
CA GLU A 191 15.82 -19.01 -26.77
C GLU A 191 14.60 -18.67 -27.61
N GLY A 192 14.17 -17.42 -27.54
CA GLY A 192 13.02 -16.91 -28.28
C GLY A 192 13.00 -15.40 -28.25
N GLN A 193 12.41 -14.76 -29.25
CA GLN A 193 12.27 -13.29 -29.29
C GLN A 193 13.62 -12.55 -29.17
N GLY A 194 14.70 -13.17 -29.67
CA GLY A 194 16.05 -12.62 -29.70
C GLY A 194 16.76 -12.54 -28.34
N PHE A 195 16.39 -13.36 -27.35
CA PHE A 195 17.14 -13.55 -26.10
C PHE A 195 16.89 -14.93 -25.47
N GLN A 196 17.69 -15.25 -24.46
CA GLN A 196 17.59 -16.48 -23.69
C GLN A 196 16.89 -16.24 -22.34
N VAL A 197 16.02 -17.16 -21.93
CA VAL A 197 15.35 -17.18 -20.62
C VAL A 197 15.65 -18.51 -19.95
N ALA A 198 16.03 -18.50 -18.67
CA ALA A 198 16.25 -19.73 -17.92
C ALA A 198 15.13 -19.99 -16.91
N VAL A 199 14.66 -21.24 -16.87
CA VAL A 199 13.75 -21.76 -15.86
C VAL A 199 14.53 -22.75 -15.00
N VAL A 200 14.71 -22.42 -13.72
CA VAL A 200 15.43 -23.24 -12.76
C VAL A 200 14.42 -23.86 -11.79
N GLN A 201 14.26 -25.17 -11.89
CA GLN A 201 13.42 -25.98 -11.00
C GLN A 201 14.26 -26.42 -9.81
N ILE A 202 13.81 -26.19 -8.57
CA ILE A 202 14.63 -26.40 -7.36
C ILE A 202 13.89 -27.27 -6.34
N ALA A 203 14.30 -28.53 -6.20
CA ALA A 203 13.69 -29.47 -5.27
C ALA A 203 13.80 -28.98 -3.79
N SER A 204 12.90 -29.42 -2.91
CA SER A 204 12.96 -29.13 -1.46
C SER A 204 12.80 -30.40 -0.62
N ARG A 205 12.69 -30.24 0.70
CA ARG A 205 12.58 -31.34 1.66
C ARG A 205 11.40 -32.24 1.30
N LEU A 206 11.67 -33.55 1.14
CA LEU A 206 10.73 -34.62 0.73
C LEU A 206 10.47 -34.76 -0.79
N VAL A 207 11.11 -33.96 -1.64
CA VAL A 207 11.12 -34.14 -3.10
C VAL A 207 12.27 -35.06 -3.50
N ARG A 208 12.04 -36.01 -4.42
CA ARG A 208 13.09 -36.93 -4.90
C ARG A 208 13.24 -36.97 -6.42
N GLN A 209 12.53 -36.12 -7.15
CA GLN A 209 12.54 -36.18 -8.62
C GLN A 209 12.06 -34.87 -9.25
N ILE A 210 12.93 -34.19 -9.99
CA ILE A 210 12.54 -33.20 -11.01
C ILE A 210 12.38 -33.95 -12.34
N VAL A 211 11.24 -33.79 -12.99
CA VAL A 211 10.96 -34.39 -14.30
C VAL A 211 10.91 -33.29 -15.35
N LEU A 212 11.63 -33.48 -16.45
CA LEU A 212 11.66 -32.56 -17.58
C LEU A 212 11.06 -33.26 -18.81
N TYR A 213 10.06 -32.63 -19.42
CA TYR A 213 9.33 -33.19 -20.57
C TYR A 213 9.96 -32.83 -21.92
N VAL A 214 10.84 -31.83 -21.91
CA VAL A 214 11.43 -31.24 -23.13
C VAL A 214 12.85 -31.75 -23.37
N ARG A 215 13.28 -31.72 -24.64
CA ARG A 215 14.63 -32.08 -25.11
C ARG A 215 15.35 -30.86 -25.69
N GLU A 216 16.69 -30.88 -25.65
CA GLU A 216 17.50 -29.86 -26.34
C GLU A 216 17.21 -29.89 -27.84
N GLY A 217 17.17 -28.71 -28.47
CA GLY A 217 16.80 -28.52 -29.86
C GLY A 217 15.28 -28.50 -30.14
N GLN A 218 14.43 -28.87 -29.18
CA GLN A 218 12.98 -28.91 -29.36
C GLN A 218 12.35 -27.50 -29.42
N GLY A 219 11.43 -27.28 -30.37
CA GLY A 219 10.57 -26.10 -30.37
C GLY A 219 9.48 -26.20 -29.30
N ILE A 220 9.22 -25.10 -28.60
CA ILE A 220 8.28 -25.03 -27.48
C ILE A 220 7.36 -23.81 -27.62
N ALA A 221 6.05 -24.03 -27.46
CA ALA A 221 5.06 -22.96 -27.49
C ALA A 221 4.93 -22.28 -26.12
N LEU A 222 4.48 -21.02 -26.12
CA LEU A 222 4.18 -20.28 -24.89
C LEU A 222 3.22 -21.07 -23.99
N GLY A 223 3.56 -21.22 -22.71
CA GLY A 223 2.75 -21.95 -21.74
C GLY A 223 2.66 -23.47 -21.93
N GLN A 224 3.41 -24.05 -22.88
CA GLN A 224 3.52 -25.50 -23.05
C GLN A 224 4.17 -26.14 -21.81
N ARG A 225 3.81 -27.38 -21.50
CA ARG A 225 4.37 -28.14 -20.36
C ARG A 225 5.89 -28.34 -20.56
N LEU A 226 6.66 -27.88 -19.58
CA LEU A 226 8.13 -27.93 -19.57
C LEU A 226 8.66 -29.08 -18.70
N GLY A 227 8.03 -29.30 -17.55
CA GLY A 227 8.43 -30.32 -16.57
C GLY A 227 7.51 -30.34 -15.36
N ALA A 228 7.88 -31.06 -14.31
CA ALA A 228 7.18 -31.08 -13.04
C ALA A 228 8.13 -31.36 -11.87
N ILE A 229 7.78 -30.86 -10.68
CA ILE A 229 8.54 -31.09 -9.44
C ILE A 229 7.59 -31.62 -8.36
N ARG A 230 7.81 -32.83 -7.86
CA ARG A 230 6.84 -33.49 -6.97
C ARG A 230 7.13 -33.18 -5.50
N PHE A 231 6.13 -32.74 -4.74
CA PHE A 231 6.08 -32.64 -3.25
C PHE A 231 6.67 -31.38 -2.60
N GLY A 232 6.67 -30.28 -3.36
CA GLY A 232 6.96 -28.93 -2.88
C GLY A 232 8.30 -28.41 -3.35
N SER A 233 8.28 -27.33 -4.11
CA SER A 233 9.49 -26.79 -4.73
C SER A 233 9.28 -25.34 -5.19
N GLN A 234 10.39 -24.66 -5.46
CA GLN A 234 10.43 -23.33 -6.02
C GLN A 234 10.88 -23.40 -7.47
N VAL A 235 10.35 -22.52 -8.30
CA VAL A 235 10.85 -22.26 -9.66
C VAL A 235 11.37 -20.85 -9.74
N ASP A 236 12.62 -20.72 -10.16
CA ASP A 236 13.25 -19.45 -10.44
C ASP A 236 13.20 -19.17 -11.94
N LEU A 237 12.63 -18.04 -12.30
CA LEU A 237 12.65 -17.51 -13.67
C LEU A 237 13.75 -16.46 -13.78
N VAL A 238 14.73 -16.70 -14.64
CA VAL A 238 15.85 -15.80 -14.91
C VAL A 238 15.63 -15.11 -16.24
N LEU A 239 15.55 -13.78 -16.20
CA LEU A 239 15.29 -12.91 -17.36
C LEU A 239 16.46 -11.94 -17.54
N PRO A 240 17.30 -12.10 -18.57
CA PRO A 240 18.34 -11.13 -18.89
C PRO A 240 17.79 -9.71 -19.04
N VAL A 241 18.42 -8.74 -18.38
CA VAL A 241 18.03 -7.33 -18.49
C VAL A 241 18.30 -6.87 -19.91
N ARG A 242 17.25 -6.36 -20.56
CA ARG A 242 17.37 -5.82 -21.91
C ARG A 242 16.38 -4.68 -22.15
N PRO A 243 16.65 -3.80 -23.13
CA PRO A 243 15.70 -2.76 -23.52
C PRO A 243 14.33 -3.35 -23.81
N GLY A 244 13.28 -2.75 -23.25
CA GLY A 244 11.91 -3.21 -23.41
C GLY A 244 11.43 -4.28 -22.42
N LEU A 245 12.33 -4.93 -21.66
CA LEU A 245 11.92 -5.89 -20.63
C LEU A 245 11.32 -5.17 -19.42
N ARG A 246 10.04 -5.44 -19.13
CA ARG A 246 9.32 -4.90 -17.98
C ARG A 246 8.70 -6.03 -17.17
N ILE A 247 9.12 -6.17 -15.92
CA ILE A 247 8.51 -7.10 -14.97
C ILE A 247 7.16 -6.55 -14.52
N THR A 248 6.13 -7.40 -14.52
CA THR A 248 4.74 -7.03 -14.21
C THR A 248 4.25 -7.63 -12.90
N THR A 249 5.03 -8.53 -12.30
CA THR A 249 4.70 -9.21 -11.05
C THR A 249 5.44 -8.64 -9.83
N GLN A 250 4.89 -8.87 -8.64
CA GLN A 250 5.42 -8.37 -7.36
C GLN A 250 5.48 -9.47 -6.29
N VAL A 251 6.35 -9.28 -5.29
CA VAL A 251 6.49 -10.21 -4.15
C VAL A 251 5.14 -10.39 -3.43
N GLY A 252 4.77 -11.65 -3.16
CA GLY A 252 3.51 -12.04 -2.55
C GLY A 252 2.36 -12.27 -3.54
N GLU A 253 2.50 -11.92 -4.82
CA GLU A 253 1.50 -12.20 -5.85
C GLU A 253 1.35 -13.70 -6.10
N ARG A 254 0.11 -14.17 -6.30
CA ARG A 254 -0.16 -15.57 -6.67
C ARG A 254 -0.31 -15.73 -8.17
N LEU A 255 0.55 -16.55 -8.75
CA LEU A 255 0.67 -16.79 -10.19
C LEU A 255 0.09 -18.16 -10.57
N ARG A 256 -0.29 -18.28 -11.83
CA ARG A 256 -0.70 -19.52 -12.51
C ARG A 256 0.25 -19.79 -13.67
N ALA A 257 0.82 -20.99 -13.70
CA ALA A 257 1.74 -21.44 -14.73
C ALA A 257 1.11 -21.31 -16.12
N GLY A 258 1.83 -20.72 -17.06
CA GLY A 258 1.39 -20.58 -18.46
C GLY A 258 0.30 -19.55 -18.71
N GLU A 259 -0.28 -18.91 -17.69
CA GLU A 259 -1.38 -17.95 -17.84
C GLU A 259 -1.03 -16.56 -17.29
N SER A 260 -0.43 -16.50 -16.09
CA SER A 260 -0.10 -15.22 -15.46
C SER A 260 1.10 -14.58 -16.14
N VAL A 261 0.95 -13.34 -16.61
CA VAL A 261 2.04 -12.56 -17.18
C VAL A 261 2.95 -12.09 -16.04
N VAL A 262 4.23 -12.42 -16.12
CA VAL A 262 5.25 -12.01 -15.14
C VAL A 262 6.18 -10.94 -15.70
N GLY A 263 6.27 -10.82 -17.02
CA GLY A 263 6.97 -9.76 -17.71
C GLY A 263 6.46 -9.53 -19.12
N VAL A 264 6.82 -8.41 -19.72
CA VAL A 264 6.60 -8.13 -21.15
C VAL A 264 7.87 -7.62 -21.79
N LEU A 265 8.06 -7.92 -23.08
CA LEU A 265 9.17 -7.42 -23.89
C LEU A 265 8.65 -6.45 -24.95
N GLU A 266 8.71 -5.16 -24.63
CA GLU A 266 8.23 -4.07 -25.50
C GLU A 266 9.26 -3.78 -26.61
N GLN A 267 8.86 -3.79 -27.89
CA GLN A 267 9.79 -3.39 -28.97
C GLN A 267 10.07 -1.89 -28.90
N PRO A 268 11.33 -1.44 -29.09
CA PRO A 268 11.66 -0.01 -29.17
C PRO A 268 10.95 0.59 -30.39
N ARG A 269 10.03 1.53 -30.17
CA ARG A 269 9.51 2.37 -31.25
C ARG A 269 10.39 3.60 -31.37
N THR A 270 10.97 3.79 -32.56
CA THR A 270 11.71 5.00 -32.94
C THR A 270 10.80 6.23 -32.75
N PRO A 271 11.28 7.33 -32.14
CA PRO A 271 10.49 8.55 -32.04
C PRO A 271 10.28 9.12 -33.44
N ILE A 272 9.03 9.17 -33.91
CA ILE A 272 8.69 9.93 -35.12
C ILE A 272 8.51 11.38 -34.71
N ALA A 273 9.21 12.27 -35.42
CA ALA A 273 9.14 13.72 -35.26
C ALA A 273 7.70 14.23 -35.37
N HIS A 274 7.32 15.10 -34.44
CA HIS A 274 6.02 15.74 -34.39
C HIS A 274 5.76 16.60 -35.64
N VAL A 275 4.77 16.20 -36.44
CA VAL A 275 4.00 17.14 -37.26
C VAL A 275 2.74 17.49 -36.47
N ALA A 276 2.65 18.75 -36.06
CA ALA A 276 1.44 19.30 -35.51
C ALA A 276 0.35 19.31 -36.60
N SER A 277 -0.73 18.56 -36.38
CA SER A 277 -2.01 18.81 -37.04
C SER A 277 -3.13 18.57 -36.04
N GLY A 278 -4.06 19.52 -35.98
CA GLY A 278 -5.05 19.65 -34.93
C GLY A 278 -6.23 18.68 -35.03
N GLY A 279 -6.92 18.55 -33.89
CA GLY A 279 -8.34 18.23 -33.81
C GLY A 279 -8.71 16.75 -33.73
N SER A 280 -8.83 16.20 -32.50
CA SER A 280 -10.11 15.66 -31.97
C SER A 280 -9.93 14.78 -30.71
N SER A 281 -10.45 15.26 -29.58
CA SER A 281 -11.06 14.53 -28.44
C SER A 281 -10.34 13.39 -27.69
N GLN A 282 -9.11 12.99 -28.01
CA GLN A 282 -8.43 11.86 -27.34
C GLN A 282 -7.42 12.23 -26.22
N SER A 283 -7.25 13.48 -25.83
CA SER A 283 -6.05 13.93 -25.08
C SER A 283 -6.22 14.19 -23.58
N GLU A 284 -7.38 13.97 -22.98
CA GLU A 284 -7.61 14.42 -21.59
C GLU A 284 -7.78 13.24 -20.61
N GLY A 285 -6.96 13.24 -19.56
CA GLY A 285 -6.92 12.22 -18.52
C GLY A 285 -6.21 12.73 -17.26
N ALA A 286 -6.15 11.89 -16.23
CA ALA A 286 -5.50 12.20 -14.97
C ALA A 286 -4.62 11.04 -14.51
N LEU A 287 -3.40 11.38 -14.10
CA LEU A 287 -2.45 10.49 -13.44
C LEU A 287 -2.44 10.82 -11.95
N VAL A 288 -2.93 9.89 -11.13
CA VAL A 288 -3.03 10.06 -9.68
C VAL A 288 -1.90 9.27 -9.02
N ILE A 289 -0.95 9.97 -8.40
CA ILE A 289 0.09 9.35 -7.55
C ILE A 289 -0.55 9.12 -6.19
N GLY A 290 -1.02 7.89 -6.00
CA GLY A 290 -2.09 7.56 -5.06
C GLY A 290 -1.59 6.92 -3.76
N GLU A 291 -2.24 7.35 -2.68
CA GLU A 291 -2.14 6.83 -1.31
C GLU A 291 -3.54 6.46 -0.81
N HIS A 292 -3.67 5.35 -0.07
CA HIS A 292 -4.88 4.84 0.60
C HIS A 292 -6.24 5.52 0.24
N VAL A 293 -6.82 6.30 1.16
CA VAL A 293 -8.20 6.84 1.05
C VAL A 293 -8.26 8.12 0.20
N ARG A 294 -7.17 8.90 0.19
CA ARG A 294 -7.05 10.15 -0.57
C ARG A 294 -7.09 9.88 -2.09
N GLY A 295 -6.26 8.95 -2.56
CA GLY A 295 -6.23 8.55 -3.96
C GLY A 295 -7.57 7.96 -4.43
N LEU A 296 -8.23 7.15 -3.60
CA LEU A 296 -9.54 6.57 -3.93
C LEU A 296 -10.61 7.64 -4.16
N ALA A 297 -10.67 8.66 -3.30
CA ALA A 297 -11.63 9.76 -3.44
C ALA A 297 -11.38 10.60 -4.71
N LEU A 298 -10.11 10.86 -5.03
CA LEU A 298 -9.67 11.48 -6.29
C LEU A 298 -10.16 10.69 -7.52
N VAL A 299 -9.84 9.40 -7.57
CA VAL A 299 -10.21 8.49 -8.66
C VAL A 299 -11.72 8.44 -8.87
N ARG A 300 -12.49 8.37 -7.78
CA ARG A 300 -13.96 8.38 -7.84
C ARG A 300 -14.53 9.71 -8.33
N SER A 301 -13.99 10.84 -7.85
CA SER A 301 -14.44 12.17 -8.28
C SER A 301 -14.28 12.33 -9.79
N LEU A 302 -13.07 12.09 -10.30
CA LEU A 302 -12.75 12.27 -11.73
C LEU A 302 -13.43 11.21 -12.61
N GLY A 303 -13.39 9.94 -12.20
CA GLY A 303 -13.96 8.84 -13.00
C GLY A 303 -15.48 8.89 -13.13
N ARG A 304 -16.21 9.40 -12.12
CA ARG A 304 -17.66 9.65 -12.23
C ARG A 304 -18.01 10.71 -13.27
N ARG A 305 -17.04 11.55 -13.65
CA ARG A 305 -17.16 12.58 -14.70
C ARG A 305 -16.70 12.07 -16.06
N GLY A 306 -16.37 10.78 -16.19
CA GLY A 306 -15.88 10.18 -17.43
C GLY A 306 -14.40 10.47 -17.74
N ILE A 307 -13.68 11.16 -16.85
CA ILE A 307 -12.25 11.43 -17.03
C ILE A 307 -11.48 10.11 -16.87
N ARG A 308 -10.57 9.82 -17.81
CA ARG A 308 -9.71 8.63 -17.73
C ARG A 308 -8.70 8.81 -16.61
N VAL A 309 -8.73 7.92 -15.62
CA VAL A 309 -7.81 7.99 -14.48
C VAL A 309 -6.87 6.79 -14.47
N TRP A 310 -5.57 7.08 -14.42
CA TRP A 310 -4.53 6.10 -14.14
C TRP A 310 -3.98 6.35 -12.74
N THR A 311 -3.66 5.28 -12.02
CA THR A 311 -3.15 5.35 -10.64
C THR A 311 -1.73 4.81 -10.56
N LEU A 312 -0.85 5.57 -9.90
CA LEU A 312 0.49 5.12 -9.51
C LEU A 312 0.47 4.83 -8.02
N GLU A 313 0.62 3.56 -7.62
CA GLU A 313 0.49 3.16 -6.21
C GLU A 313 1.80 2.56 -5.67
N PRO A 314 2.25 2.97 -4.46
CA PRO A 314 3.37 2.31 -3.79
C PRO A 314 3.07 0.83 -3.47
N PRO A 315 4.11 -0.02 -3.35
CA PRO A 315 3.94 -1.41 -2.98
C PRO A 315 3.09 -1.59 -1.71
N GLY A 316 2.15 -2.54 -1.75
CA GLY A 316 1.26 -2.84 -0.61
C GLY A 316 0.08 -1.88 -0.40
N GLN A 317 0.02 -0.74 -1.09
CA GLN A 317 -1.14 0.16 -1.06
C GLN A 317 -1.99 -0.06 -2.31
N ALA A 318 -3.10 -0.80 -2.19
CA ALA A 318 -3.92 -1.20 -3.35
C ALA A 318 -5.35 -0.66 -3.30
N MET A 319 -5.60 0.54 -2.77
CA MET A 319 -6.99 0.96 -2.48
C MET A 319 -7.64 1.69 -3.66
N ALA A 320 -6.93 2.61 -4.30
CA ALA A 320 -7.44 3.34 -5.44
C ALA A 320 -7.47 2.46 -6.70
N SER A 321 -6.51 1.53 -6.83
CA SER A 321 -6.47 0.54 -7.92
C SER A 321 -7.64 -0.44 -7.95
N ARG A 322 -8.32 -0.66 -6.81
CA ARG A 322 -9.51 -1.52 -6.72
C ARG A 322 -10.78 -0.79 -7.12
N SER A 323 -10.72 0.52 -7.36
CA SER A 323 -11.86 1.27 -7.83
C SER A 323 -12.13 0.94 -9.30
N ARG A 324 -13.40 0.72 -9.66
CA ARG A 324 -13.82 0.56 -11.07
C ARG A 324 -13.44 1.77 -11.96
N TYR A 325 -13.20 2.92 -11.33
CA TYR A 325 -12.87 4.17 -11.99
C TYR A 325 -11.37 4.30 -12.28
N SER A 326 -10.52 3.45 -11.69
CA SER A 326 -9.12 3.32 -12.12
C SER A 326 -9.06 2.48 -13.39
N ARG A 327 -8.63 3.07 -14.50
CA ARG A 327 -8.51 2.40 -15.80
C ARG A 327 -7.23 1.58 -15.91
N ARG A 328 -6.17 2.05 -15.25
CA ARG A 328 -4.87 1.39 -15.23
C ARG A 328 -4.16 1.73 -13.95
N THR A 329 -3.57 0.72 -13.33
CA THR A 329 -2.70 0.87 -12.17
C THR A 329 -1.29 0.48 -12.55
N LEU A 330 -0.33 1.27 -12.11
CA LEU A 330 1.08 1.00 -12.26
C LEU A 330 1.77 1.21 -10.91
N PRO A 331 2.90 0.53 -10.64
CA PRO A 331 3.63 0.75 -9.40
C PRO A 331 4.19 2.17 -9.37
N TRP A 332 4.20 2.78 -8.20
CA TRP A 332 5.01 3.96 -7.91
C TRP A 332 6.38 3.49 -7.41
N PRO A 333 7.50 3.90 -8.04
CA PRO A 333 8.82 3.37 -7.68
C PRO A 333 9.24 3.82 -6.28
N GLU A 334 9.77 2.86 -5.51
CA GLU A 334 10.58 3.13 -4.33
C GLU A 334 11.94 3.65 -4.81
N GLY A 335 12.37 4.81 -4.33
CA GLY A 335 13.56 5.46 -4.86
C GLY A 335 13.66 6.94 -4.53
N GLY A 336 14.77 7.55 -4.96
CA GLY A 336 15.00 8.99 -4.84
C GLY A 336 14.15 9.81 -5.83
N GLU A 337 14.12 11.14 -5.64
CA GLU A 337 13.34 12.04 -6.51
C GLU A 337 13.68 11.86 -8.00
N ARG A 338 14.96 11.68 -8.34
CA ARG A 338 15.41 11.50 -9.73
C ARG A 338 14.80 10.27 -10.39
N GLU A 339 14.79 9.13 -9.71
CA GLU A 339 14.22 7.88 -10.23
C GLU A 339 12.71 8.00 -10.44
N GLN A 340 12.03 8.69 -9.52
CA GLN A 340 10.60 8.97 -9.60
C GLN A 340 10.27 9.92 -10.78
N LEU A 341 11.12 10.92 -11.05
CA LEU A 341 10.98 11.80 -12.21
C LEU A 341 11.23 11.06 -13.52
N ASP A 342 12.32 10.31 -13.62
CA ASP A 342 12.66 9.51 -14.80
C ASP A 342 11.53 8.52 -15.13
N TYR A 343 10.92 7.94 -14.09
CA TYR A 343 9.74 7.10 -14.22
C TYR A 343 8.54 7.86 -14.78
N LEU A 344 8.22 9.05 -14.27
CA LEU A 344 7.11 9.88 -14.76
C LEU A 344 7.31 10.29 -16.22
N PHE A 345 8.50 10.78 -16.59
CA PHE A 345 8.80 11.16 -17.98
C PHE A 345 8.79 9.96 -18.92
N GLY A 346 9.42 8.85 -18.51
CA GLY A 346 9.39 7.62 -19.28
C GLY A 346 7.97 7.04 -19.40
N LEU A 347 7.11 7.25 -18.41
CA LEU A 347 5.70 6.86 -18.47
C LEU A 347 4.92 7.71 -19.46
N ALA A 348 5.10 9.03 -19.43
CA ALA A 348 4.47 9.95 -20.37
C ALA A 348 4.83 9.60 -21.80
N ALA A 349 6.12 9.51 -22.10
CA ALA A 349 6.61 9.21 -23.46
C ALA A 349 6.12 7.84 -23.97
N ARG A 350 6.12 6.81 -23.12
CA ARG A 350 5.68 5.45 -23.52
C ARG A 350 4.19 5.33 -23.78
N HIS A 351 3.38 6.14 -23.10
CA HIS A 351 1.93 6.01 -23.10
C HIS A 351 1.18 7.23 -23.64
N GLN A 352 1.91 8.18 -24.21
CA GLN A 352 1.37 9.41 -24.80
C GLN A 352 0.49 10.15 -23.79
N LEU A 353 1.02 10.37 -22.58
CA LEU A 353 0.29 11.03 -21.48
C LEU A 353 0.56 12.54 -21.44
N GLU A 354 1.11 13.12 -22.51
CA GLU A 354 1.33 14.55 -22.61
C GLU A 354 0.00 15.30 -22.43
N GLY A 355 0.00 16.33 -21.58
CA GLY A 355 -1.17 17.12 -21.23
C GLY A 355 -2.10 16.48 -20.19
N TRP A 356 -1.81 15.27 -19.69
CA TRP A 356 -2.59 14.68 -18.59
C TRP A 356 -2.40 15.45 -17.29
N ALA A 357 -3.47 15.51 -16.48
CA ALA A 357 -3.41 16.15 -15.17
C ALA A 357 -2.64 15.28 -14.16
N LEU A 358 -1.61 15.82 -13.50
CA LEU A 358 -0.79 15.10 -12.53
C LEU A 358 -1.22 15.44 -11.09
N PHE A 359 -1.86 14.49 -10.42
CA PHE A 359 -2.37 14.62 -9.04
C PHE A 359 -1.52 13.85 -8.02
N PRO A 360 -0.63 14.51 -7.26
CA PRO A 360 -0.01 13.90 -6.09
C PRO A 360 -0.97 13.87 -4.90
N ALA A 361 -1.00 12.76 -4.17
CA ALA A 361 -1.89 12.58 -3.01
C ALA A 361 -1.20 12.67 -1.64
N SER A 362 0.14 12.52 -1.58
CA SER A 362 0.93 12.55 -0.34
C SER A 362 1.73 13.85 -0.21
N ASP A 363 2.23 14.15 0.99
CA ASP A 363 3.04 15.37 1.21
C ASP A 363 4.35 15.29 0.42
N GLU A 364 4.98 14.12 0.39
CA GLU A 364 6.26 13.84 -0.27
C GLU A 364 6.12 13.97 -1.80
N THR A 365 5.10 13.35 -2.38
CA THR A 365 4.84 13.43 -3.83
C THR A 365 4.41 14.82 -4.27
N THR A 366 3.69 15.56 -3.40
CA THR A 366 3.34 16.96 -3.64
C THR A 366 4.59 17.83 -3.65
N ALA A 367 5.49 17.65 -2.67
CA ALA A 367 6.77 18.35 -2.61
C ALA A 367 7.65 18.07 -3.84
N LEU A 368 7.78 16.81 -4.24
CA LEU A 368 8.50 16.42 -5.45
C LEU A 368 7.94 17.13 -6.68
N CYS A 369 6.63 17.05 -6.90
CA CYS A 369 5.99 17.65 -8.09
C CYS A 369 6.15 19.18 -8.11
N SER A 370 6.13 19.83 -6.94
CA SER A 370 6.26 21.27 -6.82
C SER A 370 7.71 21.77 -7.01
N ARG A 371 8.71 21.04 -6.49
CA ARG A 371 10.14 21.34 -6.71
C ARG A 371 10.55 21.20 -8.17
N HIS A 372 10.03 20.18 -8.83
CA HIS A 372 10.32 19.88 -10.24
C HIS A 372 9.22 20.38 -11.18
N HIS A 373 8.44 21.38 -10.74
CA HIS A 373 7.28 21.88 -11.45
C HIS A 373 7.62 22.32 -12.88
N ALA A 374 8.70 23.07 -13.08
CA ALA A 374 9.10 23.54 -14.41
C ALA A 374 9.27 22.38 -15.41
N ALA A 375 10.04 21.36 -15.03
CA ALA A 375 10.28 20.19 -15.86
C ALA A 375 9.01 19.36 -16.09
N LEU A 376 8.22 19.12 -15.03
CA LEU A 376 6.98 18.33 -15.14
C LEU A 376 5.90 19.06 -15.94
N SER A 377 5.82 20.40 -15.83
CA SER A 377 4.82 21.21 -16.54
C SER A 377 5.03 21.27 -18.06
N ALA A 378 6.23 20.92 -18.54
CA ALA A 378 6.49 20.75 -19.96
C ALA A 378 5.78 19.53 -20.56
N VAL A 379 5.35 18.58 -19.72
CA VAL A 379 4.76 17.31 -20.14
C VAL A 379 3.34 17.15 -19.61
N PHE A 380 3.10 17.49 -18.33
CA PHE A 380 1.82 17.30 -17.65
C PHE A 380 1.12 18.63 -17.35
N ARG A 381 -0.20 18.57 -17.18
CA ARG A 381 -0.96 19.65 -16.55
C ARG A 381 -0.81 19.54 -15.03
N MET A 382 -0.10 20.48 -14.44
CA MET A 382 0.21 20.46 -13.01
C MET A 382 -1.02 20.79 -12.17
N THR A 383 -1.27 20.01 -11.11
CA THR A 383 -2.33 20.28 -10.13
C THR A 383 -1.80 20.89 -8.84
N VAL A 384 -0.48 21.09 -8.77
CA VAL A 384 0.24 21.68 -7.64
C VAL A 384 1.00 22.90 -8.15
N PRO A 385 1.15 23.97 -7.34
CA PRO A 385 1.89 25.15 -7.74
C PRO A 385 3.42 24.91 -7.70
N PRO A 386 4.23 25.82 -8.28
CA PRO A 386 5.68 25.82 -8.12
C PRO A 386 6.12 25.93 -6.66
N TRP A 387 7.32 25.45 -6.34
CA TRP A 387 7.85 25.37 -4.98
C TRP A 387 7.82 26.70 -4.23
N GLU A 388 8.14 27.81 -4.90
CA GLU A 388 8.14 29.16 -4.32
C GLU A 388 6.77 29.55 -3.73
N SER A 389 5.67 29.11 -4.35
CA SER A 389 4.30 29.37 -3.88
C SER A 389 3.86 28.37 -2.79
N MET A 390 4.47 27.19 -2.74
CA MET A 390 4.05 26.10 -1.84
C MET A 390 4.89 25.97 -0.57
N ALA A 391 6.16 26.35 -0.60
CA ALA A 391 7.14 26.05 0.45
C ALA A 391 6.68 26.51 1.84
N TRP A 392 6.03 27.67 1.93
CA TRP A 392 5.53 28.21 3.19
C TRP A 392 4.44 27.33 3.83
N ALA A 393 3.61 26.68 3.02
CA ALA A 393 2.53 25.80 3.45
C ALA A 393 3.03 24.38 3.77
N TYR A 394 4.16 23.98 3.18
CA TYR A 394 4.79 22.69 3.45
C TYR A 394 5.58 22.67 4.77
N ASP A 395 6.32 23.75 5.06
CA ASP A 395 7.11 23.88 6.29
C ASP A 395 6.31 24.62 7.37
N LYS A 396 6.00 23.92 8.48
CA LYS A 396 5.22 24.46 9.59
C LYS A 396 5.87 25.69 10.25
N ARG A 397 7.20 25.84 10.18
CA ARG A 397 7.90 27.02 10.70
C ARG A 397 7.55 28.25 9.87
N LEU A 398 7.57 28.09 8.54
CA LEU A 398 7.21 29.14 7.59
C LEU A 398 5.71 29.44 7.64
N THR A 399 4.87 28.41 7.84
CA THR A 399 3.42 28.56 8.03
C THR A 399 3.12 29.49 9.21
N HIS A 400 3.73 29.27 10.38
CA HIS A 400 3.49 30.11 11.55
C HIS A 400 4.12 31.50 11.41
N ARG A 401 5.28 31.63 10.76
CA ARG A 401 5.85 32.95 10.42
C ARG A 401 4.89 33.75 9.55
N ARG A 402 4.34 33.12 8.51
CA ARG A 402 3.37 33.75 7.60
C ARG A 402 2.10 34.16 8.33
N ALA A 403 1.62 33.31 9.24
CA ALA A 403 0.47 33.63 10.09
C ALA A 403 0.70 34.89 10.94
N SER A 404 1.89 35.06 11.53
CA SER A 404 2.26 36.31 12.23
C SER A 404 2.20 37.53 11.31
N GLU A 405 2.80 37.45 10.13
CA GLU A 405 2.87 38.54 9.15
C GLU A 405 1.48 39.02 8.72
N VAL A 406 0.53 38.09 8.57
CA VAL A 406 -0.85 38.41 8.17
C VAL A 406 -1.80 38.59 9.37
N GLY A 407 -1.30 38.53 10.61
CA GLY A 407 -2.12 38.71 11.81
C GLY A 407 -3.16 37.59 12.04
N VAL A 408 -2.83 36.35 11.68
CA VAL A 408 -3.62 35.15 12.00
C VAL A 408 -3.06 34.52 13.27
N ALA A 409 -3.91 34.33 14.27
CA ALA A 409 -3.50 33.74 15.54
C ALA A 409 -2.99 32.31 15.34
N HIS A 410 -1.90 31.96 16.02
CA HIS A 410 -1.33 30.62 16.00
C HIS A 410 -0.73 30.31 17.38
N PRO A 411 -0.47 29.02 17.69
CA PRO A 411 0.13 28.64 18.96
C PRO A 411 1.55 29.20 19.09
N LYS A 412 1.93 29.63 20.30
CA LYS A 412 3.33 29.95 20.64
C LYS A 412 4.24 28.79 20.22
N THR A 413 5.27 29.12 19.44
CA THR A 413 6.11 28.14 18.76
C THR A 413 7.56 28.54 18.93
N PHE A 414 8.40 27.55 19.21
CA PHE A 414 9.82 27.70 19.47
C PHE A 414 10.58 26.73 18.57
N CYS A 415 11.59 27.27 17.88
CA CYS A 415 12.57 26.49 17.12
C CYS A 415 13.88 26.63 17.87
N VAL A 416 14.45 25.51 18.30
CA VAL A 416 15.73 25.47 19.02
C VAL A 416 16.72 24.64 18.22
N ALA A 417 17.99 25.02 18.29
CA ALA A 417 19.05 24.25 17.62
C ALA A 417 19.70 23.25 18.57
N THR A 418 19.65 23.51 19.88
CA THR A 418 20.40 22.76 20.90
C THR A 418 19.55 22.39 22.11
N SER A 419 19.91 21.31 22.79
CA SER A 419 19.27 20.91 24.06
C SER A 419 19.49 21.93 25.18
N GLU A 420 20.56 22.72 25.14
CA GLU A 420 20.84 23.75 26.15
C GLU A 420 19.81 24.89 26.14
N GLU A 421 19.36 25.29 24.94
CA GLU A 421 18.29 26.28 24.77
C GLU A 421 16.97 25.83 25.44
N LEU A 422 16.73 24.51 25.52
CA LEU A 422 15.54 23.95 26.16
C LEU A 422 15.46 24.26 27.64
N PHE A 423 16.57 24.44 28.35
CA PHE A 423 16.53 24.77 29.78
C PHE A 423 16.01 26.18 30.03
N ARG A 424 16.29 27.10 29.11
CA ARG A 424 15.96 28.53 29.24
C ARG A 424 14.69 28.93 28.49
N LEU A 425 14.08 28.03 27.73
CA LEU A 425 12.87 28.29 26.96
C LEU A 425 11.71 28.77 27.87
N PRO A 426 11.16 29.97 27.65
CA PRO A 426 10.02 30.49 28.40
C PRO A 426 8.71 29.90 27.85
N CYS A 427 8.53 28.59 28.02
CA CYS A 427 7.33 27.87 27.62
C CYS A 427 6.48 27.50 28.85
N ALA A 428 5.16 27.56 28.68
CA ALA A 428 4.20 27.04 29.64
C ALA A 428 3.80 25.62 29.23
N PHE A 429 3.77 24.70 30.18
CA PHE A 429 3.40 23.31 29.93
C PHE A 429 1.88 23.11 30.01
N PRO A 430 1.32 22.11 29.29
CA PRO A 430 2.00 21.17 28.41
C PRO A 430 2.38 21.76 27.03
N VAL A 431 3.45 21.22 26.45
CA VAL A 431 3.91 21.52 25.08
C VAL A 431 3.91 20.25 24.22
N VAL A 432 4.00 20.42 22.91
CA VAL A 432 4.18 19.33 21.95
C VAL A 432 5.43 19.54 21.10
N LEU A 433 6.18 18.47 20.89
CA LEU A 433 7.24 18.40 19.89
C LEU A 433 6.64 17.86 18.60
N LYS A 434 6.85 18.54 17.48
CA LYS A 434 6.37 18.14 16.16
C LYS A 434 7.44 18.36 15.09
N PRO A 435 7.51 17.54 14.04
CA PRO A 435 8.39 17.80 12.92
C PRO A 435 7.91 19.04 12.14
N ALA A 436 8.84 19.89 11.72
CA ALA A 436 8.57 21.05 10.87
C ALA A 436 8.05 20.63 9.48
N TYR A 437 8.61 19.55 8.96
CA TYR A 437 8.22 18.90 7.71
C TYR A 437 8.56 17.41 7.75
N LYS A 438 8.00 16.63 6.83
CA LYS A 438 8.32 15.19 6.66
C LYS A 438 9.18 15.01 5.41
N ARG A 439 10.41 14.52 5.54
CA ARG A 439 11.24 14.06 4.38
C ARG A 439 11.26 12.55 4.28
N GLU A 440 11.43 11.91 5.42
CA GLU A 440 11.47 10.46 5.57
C GLU A 440 10.50 10.02 6.65
N GLU A 441 10.07 8.76 6.57
CA GLU A 441 9.21 8.15 7.56
C GLU A 441 10.04 7.50 8.67
N ASN A 442 9.88 8.01 9.89
CA ASN A 442 10.48 7.49 11.10
C ASN A 442 9.48 7.63 12.25
N ARG A 443 9.85 7.19 13.47
CA ARG A 443 8.94 7.24 14.61
C ARG A 443 8.42 8.65 14.91
N PHE A 444 9.31 9.65 14.90
CA PHE A 444 8.94 11.04 15.19
C PHE A 444 8.06 11.65 14.09
N THR A 445 8.38 11.42 12.82
CA THR A 445 7.58 11.95 11.70
C THR A 445 6.25 11.22 11.51
N ARG A 446 6.17 9.94 11.90
CA ARG A 446 4.94 9.14 11.90
C ARG A 446 3.99 9.56 13.01
N ASP A 447 4.51 9.78 14.22
CA ASP A 447 3.69 10.08 15.40
C ASP A 447 3.10 11.50 15.37
N ARG A 448 3.60 12.39 14.50
CA ARG A 448 3.18 13.79 14.25
C ARG A 448 3.33 14.76 15.43
N ALA A 449 3.12 14.32 16.66
CA ALA A 449 3.29 15.14 17.85
C ALA A 449 3.60 14.29 19.09
N TRP A 450 4.61 14.68 19.86
CA TRP A 450 4.94 14.11 21.16
C TRP A 450 4.66 15.12 22.27
N ARG A 451 3.78 14.77 23.21
CA ARG A 451 3.43 15.62 24.35
C ARG A 451 4.51 15.58 25.44
N ALA A 452 4.84 16.74 25.99
CA ALA A 452 5.64 16.91 27.19
C ALA A 452 4.89 17.77 28.21
N ASN A 453 4.74 17.24 29.44
CA ASN A 453 3.99 17.89 30.52
C ASN A 453 4.86 18.73 31.45
N ASP A 454 6.18 18.58 31.36
CA ASP A 454 7.16 19.28 32.16
C ASP A 454 8.49 19.39 31.38
N ARG A 455 9.44 20.13 31.96
CA ARG A 455 10.72 20.44 31.30
C ARG A 455 11.62 19.21 31.15
N ALA A 456 11.63 18.31 32.13
CA ALA A 456 12.43 17.09 32.06
C ALA A 456 11.93 16.19 30.92
N ALA A 457 10.61 16.02 30.81
CA ALA A 457 9.97 15.30 29.71
C ALA A 457 10.23 15.97 28.35
N LEU A 458 10.25 17.30 28.28
CA LEU A 458 10.57 18.03 27.05
C LEU A 458 11.98 17.73 26.56
N ILE A 459 12.97 17.79 27.45
CA ILE A 459 14.38 17.53 27.11
C ILE A 459 14.55 16.09 26.63
N ALA A 460 14.05 15.12 27.40
CA ALA A 460 14.14 13.71 27.04
C ALA A 460 13.49 13.40 25.67
N ARG A 461 12.32 14.01 25.40
CA ARG A 461 11.63 13.83 24.11
C ARG A 461 12.32 14.55 22.95
N PHE A 462 12.99 15.67 23.21
CA PHE A 462 13.76 16.36 22.20
C PHE A 462 15.00 15.56 21.81
N GLU A 463 15.75 15.04 22.79
CA GLU A 463 16.89 14.17 22.55
C GLU A 463 16.47 12.92 21.77
N GLU A 464 15.36 12.29 22.17
CA GLU A 464 14.77 11.16 21.44
C GLU A 464 14.39 11.56 19.99
N ALA A 465 13.78 12.72 19.77
CA ALA A 465 13.44 13.21 18.44
C ALA A 465 14.69 13.47 17.58
N CYS A 466 15.76 13.98 18.18
CA CYS A 466 17.04 14.23 17.51
C CYS A 466 17.75 12.94 17.07
N THR A 467 17.40 11.77 17.64
CA THR A 467 17.86 10.47 17.10
C THR A 467 17.17 10.10 15.78
N CYS A 468 16.01 10.70 15.50
CA CYS A 468 15.18 10.40 14.33
C CYS A 468 15.31 11.44 13.21
N VAL A 469 15.52 12.72 13.57
CA VAL A 469 15.60 13.85 12.63
C VAL A 469 16.65 14.86 13.10
N ALA A 470 17.13 15.70 12.18
CA ALA A 470 18.02 16.80 12.55
C ALA A 470 17.34 17.77 13.55
N PRO A 471 18.07 18.36 14.50
CA PRO A 471 17.50 19.22 15.54
C PRO A 471 16.66 20.38 15.00
N ASP A 472 17.06 20.98 13.87
CA ASP A 472 16.37 22.11 13.26
C ASP A 472 14.98 21.74 12.69
N VAL A 473 14.72 20.45 12.46
CA VAL A 473 13.42 19.91 12.04
C VAL A 473 12.46 19.79 13.24
N VAL A 474 12.96 19.78 14.47
CA VAL A 474 12.12 19.65 15.67
C VAL A 474 11.54 21.01 16.05
N MET A 475 10.21 21.12 16.07
CA MET A 475 9.50 22.30 16.56
C MET A 475 8.84 22.01 17.90
N ILE A 476 8.89 22.97 18.81
CA ILE A 476 8.20 22.92 20.10
C ILE A 476 7.06 23.92 20.07
N GLN A 477 5.87 23.50 20.46
CA GLN A 477 4.67 24.33 20.36
C GLN A 477 3.80 24.20 21.61
N GLU A 478 3.14 25.30 22.01
CA GLU A 478 2.13 25.23 23.07
C GLU A 478 1.00 24.27 22.70
N LEU A 479 0.55 23.45 23.64
CA LEU A 479 -0.61 22.60 23.41
C LEU A 479 -1.90 23.41 23.58
N ILE A 480 -2.70 23.51 22.51
CA ILE A 480 -4.01 24.15 22.58
C ILE A 480 -5.03 23.19 23.21
N PRO A 481 -5.70 23.58 24.31
CA PRO A 481 -6.64 22.72 25.03
C PRO A 481 -7.89 22.39 24.20
N GLY A 482 -8.60 21.35 24.61
CA GLY A 482 -9.84 20.89 23.98
C GLY A 482 -9.67 19.61 23.17
N ASP A 483 -10.80 18.99 22.83
CA ASP A 483 -10.89 17.76 22.04
C ASP A 483 -11.11 18.08 20.54
N GLY A 484 -11.55 17.09 19.76
CA GLY A 484 -11.89 17.29 18.34
C GLY A 484 -13.05 18.26 18.10
N ARG A 485 -13.93 18.51 19.09
CA ARG A 485 -15.08 19.41 18.93
C ARG A 485 -14.65 20.87 18.78
N THR A 486 -13.45 21.21 19.25
CA THR A 486 -12.85 22.53 19.05
C THR A 486 -11.94 22.61 17.82
N GLN A 487 -11.86 21.54 17.02
CA GLN A 487 -11.02 21.49 15.83
C GLN A 487 -11.80 21.69 14.53
N PHE A 488 -11.36 22.65 13.73
CA PHE A 488 -12.00 23.08 12.50
C PHE A 488 -11.01 23.06 11.34
N SER A 489 -11.50 22.89 10.13
CA SER A 489 -10.72 22.98 8.90
C SER A 489 -11.44 23.87 7.90
N TYR A 490 -10.70 24.75 7.24
CA TYR A 490 -11.15 25.45 6.05
C TYR A 490 -10.53 24.77 4.82
N ALA A 491 -11.36 24.29 3.92
CA ALA A 491 -10.95 23.62 2.69
C ALA A 491 -11.24 24.52 1.50
N ALA A 492 -10.27 24.69 0.61
CA ALA A 492 -10.42 25.53 -0.56
C ALA A 492 -9.68 25.04 -1.80
N LEU A 493 -10.19 25.44 -2.96
CA LEU A 493 -9.45 25.58 -4.21
C LEU A 493 -9.25 27.08 -4.43
N CYS A 494 -7.99 27.52 -4.49
CA CYS A 494 -7.63 28.93 -4.64
C CYS A 494 -6.98 29.23 -5.99
N VAL A 495 -7.19 30.44 -6.48
CA VAL A 495 -6.48 31.05 -7.60
C VAL A 495 -5.98 32.41 -7.14
N ASP A 496 -4.65 32.60 -7.13
CA ASP A 496 -3.99 33.82 -6.65
C ASP A 496 -4.50 34.29 -5.28
N GLY A 497 -4.59 33.36 -4.33
CA GLY A 497 -5.08 33.60 -2.97
C GLY A 497 -6.61 33.64 -2.82
N HIS A 498 -7.35 33.78 -3.92
CA HIS A 498 -8.81 33.90 -3.89
C HIS A 498 -9.47 32.51 -3.94
N PRO A 499 -10.26 32.11 -2.93
CA PRO A 499 -10.99 30.84 -2.97
C PRO A 499 -12.10 30.87 -4.02
N ILE A 500 -12.01 30.01 -5.03
CA ILE A 500 -13.06 29.81 -6.05
C ILE A 500 -14.00 28.64 -5.70
N ALA A 501 -13.55 27.77 -4.79
CA ALA A 501 -14.40 26.74 -4.22
C ALA A 501 -14.00 26.54 -2.76
N SER A 502 -14.96 26.49 -1.84
CA SER A 502 -14.63 26.34 -0.43
C SER A 502 -15.71 25.67 0.42
N LEU A 503 -15.30 25.14 1.56
CA LEU A 503 -16.20 24.75 2.64
C LEU A 503 -15.46 24.80 3.99
N THR A 504 -16.23 24.90 5.07
CA THR A 504 -15.69 24.77 6.44
C THR A 504 -16.20 23.48 7.06
N ALA A 505 -15.35 22.81 7.82
CA ALA A 505 -15.66 21.55 8.47
C ALA A 505 -15.16 21.51 9.92
N ARG A 506 -15.78 20.66 10.73
CA ARG A 506 -15.39 20.35 12.10
C ARG A 506 -15.03 18.88 12.21
N ARG A 507 -13.89 18.59 12.85
CA ARG A 507 -13.37 17.24 13.03
C ARG A 507 -13.66 16.71 14.42
N THR A 508 -14.86 16.20 14.65
CA THR A 508 -15.27 15.78 16.00
C THR A 508 -14.62 14.48 16.48
N ARG A 509 -14.19 13.57 15.58
CA ARG A 509 -13.53 12.31 15.97
C ARG A 509 -12.36 11.95 15.05
N GLN A 510 -11.31 11.41 15.67
CA GLN A 510 -10.08 10.98 15.01
C GLN A 510 -9.48 9.76 15.73
N TYR A 511 -8.58 9.05 15.04
CA TYR A 511 -7.85 7.93 15.63
C TYR A 511 -6.35 8.02 15.29
N PRO A 512 -5.44 7.82 16.29
CA PRO A 512 -5.69 7.82 17.74
C PRO A 512 -6.44 9.06 18.24
N VAL A 513 -7.10 8.95 19.41
CA VAL A 513 -8.00 10.01 19.93
C VAL A 513 -7.21 11.31 20.18
N GLU A 514 -6.04 11.20 20.81
CA GLU A 514 -5.08 12.28 20.96
C GLU A 514 -4.07 12.27 19.80
N PHE A 515 -3.88 13.40 19.13
CA PHE A 515 -2.91 13.57 18.04
C PHE A 515 -3.07 12.58 16.87
N GLY A 516 -4.31 12.31 16.45
CA GLY A 516 -4.61 11.30 15.44
C GLY A 516 -3.89 11.50 14.10
N HIS A 517 -3.43 10.40 13.50
CA HIS A 517 -2.77 10.42 12.18
C HIS A 517 -3.77 10.62 11.02
N SER A 518 -5.05 10.32 11.24
CA SER A 518 -6.10 10.49 10.25
C SER A 518 -7.46 10.82 10.87
N SER A 519 -8.22 11.70 10.23
CA SER A 519 -9.62 11.98 10.58
C SER A 519 -10.46 10.70 10.48
N SER A 520 -11.34 10.49 11.46
CA SER A 520 -12.30 9.38 11.45
C SER A 520 -13.71 9.87 11.12
N PHE A 521 -14.08 11.04 11.60
CA PHE A 521 -15.39 11.66 11.36
C PHE A 521 -15.27 13.17 11.22
N VAL A 522 -15.90 13.71 10.17
CA VAL A 522 -15.89 15.14 9.83
C VAL A 522 -17.29 15.58 9.44
N GLU A 523 -17.68 16.78 9.83
CA GLU A 523 -18.99 17.39 9.51
C GLU A 523 -18.77 18.78 8.90
N THR A 524 -19.44 19.10 7.79
CA THR A 524 -19.44 20.47 7.24
C THR A 524 -20.26 21.39 8.13
N VAL A 525 -19.71 22.55 8.45
CA VAL A 525 -20.33 23.54 9.36
C VAL A 525 -20.09 24.95 8.86
N ALA A 526 -20.98 25.87 9.21
CA ALA A 526 -20.73 27.29 9.04
C ALA A 526 -19.89 27.81 10.22
N GLN A 527 -18.70 28.35 9.95
CA GLN A 527 -17.88 29.01 10.96
C GLN A 527 -17.15 30.22 10.34
N PRO A 528 -17.79 31.40 10.29
CA PRO A 528 -17.25 32.58 9.60
C PRO A 528 -15.88 33.03 10.12
N ALA A 529 -15.59 32.87 11.41
CA ALA A 529 -14.31 33.25 11.98
C ALA A 529 -13.13 32.40 11.45
N VAL A 530 -13.38 31.11 11.23
CA VAL A 530 -12.40 30.18 10.64
C VAL A 530 -12.18 30.50 9.17
N GLU A 531 -13.28 30.74 8.42
CA GLU A 531 -13.20 31.16 7.03
C GLU A 531 -12.40 32.46 6.88
N HIS A 532 -12.71 33.49 7.68
CA HIS A 532 -12.03 34.79 7.59
C HIS A 532 -10.52 34.67 7.86
N ALA A 533 -10.14 33.92 8.91
CA ALA A 533 -8.74 33.69 9.24
C ALA A 533 -8.00 32.92 8.12
N ALA A 534 -8.65 31.90 7.55
CA ALA A 534 -8.07 31.11 6.47
C ALA A 534 -7.91 31.93 5.18
N ARG A 535 -8.93 32.70 4.79
CA ARG A 535 -8.88 33.60 3.63
C ARG A 535 -7.76 34.60 3.75
N ARG A 536 -7.61 35.26 4.90
CA ARG A 536 -6.51 36.20 5.15
C ARG A 536 -5.14 35.56 4.93
N LEU A 537 -4.93 34.33 5.43
CA LEU A 537 -3.68 33.60 5.24
C LEU A 537 -3.41 33.26 3.77
N LEU A 538 -4.44 32.83 3.04
CA LEU A 538 -4.34 32.40 1.63
C LEU A 538 -4.18 33.58 0.67
N GLU A 539 -4.95 34.65 0.87
CA GLU A 539 -4.88 35.91 0.12
C GLU A 539 -3.51 36.57 0.35
N GLY A 540 -3.10 36.71 1.61
CA GLY A 540 -1.79 37.25 1.95
C GLY A 540 -0.67 36.45 1.29
N SER A 541 -0.80 35.13 1.16
CA SER A 541 0.21 34.25 0.56
C SER A 541 0.05 34.03 -0.95
N ARG A 542 -0.96 34.65 -1.59
CA ARG A 542 -1.27 34.49 -3.02
C ARG A 542 -1.32 33.01 -3.47
N TYR A 543 -1.85 32.15 -2.60
CA TYR A 543 -1.78 30.70 -2.80
C TYR A 543 -2.69 30.24 -3.96
N THR A 544 -2.18 29.35 -4.82
CA THR A 544 -2.96 28.72 -5.90
C THR A 544 -2.91 27.20 -5.77
N GLY A 545 -4.06 26.55 -5.87
CA GLY A 545 -4.19 25.10 -5.74
C GLY A 545 -5.16 24.67 -4.64
N LEU A 546 -5.14 23.38 -4.30
CA LEU A 546 -5.96 22.81 -3.23
C LEU A 546 -5.28 22.97 -1.88
N VAL A 547 -6.05 23.38 -0.88
CA VAL A 547 -5.54 23.58 0.47
C VAL A 547 -6.57 23.22 1.54
N GLU A 548 -6.11 22.58 2.60
CA GLU A 548 -6.80 22.49 3.89
C GLU A 548 -6.02 23.28 4.93
N VAL A 549 -6.66 24.26 5.57
CA VAL A 549 -6.12 25.05 6.67
C VAL A 549 -6.79 24.60 7.96
N GLU A 550 -6.01 24.03 8.90
CA GLU A 550 -6.53 23.50 10.16
C GLU A 550 -6.42 24.53 11.29
N PHE A 551 -7.48 24.65 12.08
CA PHE A 551 -7.58 25.53 13.23
C PHE A 551 -8.05 24.78 14.46
N LYS A 552 -7.70 25.30 15.64
CA LYS A 552 -8.30 24.89 16.90
C LYS A 552 -8.73 26.10 17.71
N TYR A 553 -9.93 26.02 18.28
CA TYR A 553 -10.45 27.05 19.15
C TYR A 553 -9.82 26.94 20.54
N ASP A 554 -9.10 27.98 20.94
CA ASP A 554 -8.50 28.08 22.26
C ASP A 554 -9.48 28.77 23.22
N VAL A 555 -10.02 28.00 24.16
CA VAL A 555 -11.00 28.48 25.14
C VAL A 555 -10.43 29.53 26.09
N ARG A 556 -9.10 29.60 26.25
CA ARG A 556 -8.43 30.49 27.20
C ARG A 556 -8.44 31.94 26.73
N ASP A 557 -8.22 32.16 25.43
CA ASP A 557 -8.17 33.49 24.81
C ASP A 557 -9.30 33.73 23.79
N ARG A 558 -10.19 32.74 23.60
CA ARG A 558 -11.36 32.77 22.70
C ARG A 558 -11.00 33.03 21.24
N ARG A 559 -9.85 32.53 20.78
CA ARG A 559 -9.38 32.68 19.40
C ARG A 559 -9.23 31.34 18.69
N PHE A 560 -9.45 31.34 17.38
CA PHE A 560 -9.06 30.23 16.52
C PHE A 560 -7.57 30.34 16.20
N LYS A 561 -6.81 29.32 16.56
CA LYS A 561 -5.37 29.25 16.34
C LYS A 561 -5.05 28.29 15.20
N LEU A 562 -4.26 28.76 14.23
CA LEU A 562 -3.77 27.98 13.10
C LEU A 562 -2.90 26.82 13.59
N LEU A 563 -3.27 25.58 13.27
CA LEU A 563 -2.51 24.38 13.63
C LEU A 563 -1.59 23.92 12.50
N ASP A 564 -2.13 23.80 11.28
CA ASP A 564 -1.43 23.22 10.14
C ASP A 564 -2.03 23.70 8.81
N VAL A 565 -1.25 23.60 7.74
CA VAL A 565 -1.69 23.85 6.35
C VAL A 565 -1.30 22.65 5.51
N ASN A 566 -2.24 22.10 4.74
CA ASN A 566 -2.02 20.97 3.84
C ASN A 566 -2.23 21.44 2.39
N PRO A 567 -1.17 21.69 1.60
CA PRO A 567 -1.26 22.23 0.24
C PRO A 567 -1.57 21.16 -0.82
N ARG A 568 -2.50 20.24 -0.51
CA ARG A 568 -2.86 19.08 -1.34
C ARG A 568 -4.26 18.58 -0.98
N VAL A 569 -4.73 17.54 -1.68
CA VAL A 569 -5.93 16.81 -1.25
C VAL A 569 -5.76 16.22 0.16
N TRP A 570 -6.78 16.37 0.99
CA TRP A 570 -6.79 15.88 2.37
C TRP A 570 -7.71 14.67 2.54
N THR A 571 -7.61 13.95 3.65
CA THR A 571 -8.24 12.62 3.82
C THR A 571 -9.76 12.60 3.59
N TRP A 572 -10.45 13.66 4.00
CA TRP A 572 -11.91 13.74 3.99
C TRP A 572 -12.49 14.54 2.81
N HIS A 573 -11.68 14.96 1.83
CA HIS A 573 -12.10 15.84 0.73
C HIS A 573 -13.30 15.31 -0.09
N ALA A 574 -13.55 13.99 -0.10
CA ALA A 574 -14.73 13.39 -0.71
C ALA A 574 -16.07 13.96 -0.22
N ILE A 575 -16.12 14.49 1.02
CA ILE A 575 -17.30 15.17 1.56
C ILE A 575 -17.77 16.31 0.66
N GLY A 576 -16.83 16.96 -0.03
CA GLY A 576 -17.08 18.12 -0.86
C GLY A 576 -18.14 17.83 -1.92
N ARG A 577 -18.08 16.68 -2.60
CA ARG A 577 -19.06 16.29 -3.62
C ARG A 577 -20.50 16.29 -3.07
N ARG A 578 -20.71 15.74 -1.87
CA ARG A 578 -22.03 15.74 -1.20
C ARG A 578 -22.43 17.13 -0.72
N ALA A 579 -21.45 17.95 -0.34
CA ALA A 579 -21.65 19.34 0.04
C ALA A 579 -21.82 20.29 -1.17
N GLY A 580 -21.73 19.81 -2.41
CA GLY A 580 -21.85 20.61 -3.63
C GLY A 580 -20.53 21.18 -4.19
N VAL A 581 -19.39 20.85 -3.60
CA VAL A 581 -18.04 21.31 -4.01
C VAL A 581 -17.12 20.13 -4.31
N ASP A 582 -17.10 19.69 -5.57
CA ASP A 582 -16.29 18.56 -6.04
C ASP A 582 -14.83 19.01 -6.31
N PHE A 583 -14.04 19.20 -5.25
CA PHE A 583 -12.70 19.82 -5.32
C PHE A 583 -11.78 19.26 -6.41
N PRO A 584 -11.58 17.93 -6.56
CA PRO A 584 -10.67 17.43 -7.59
C PRO A 584 -11.14 17.74 -9.00
N TYR A 585 -12.44 17.62 -9.25
CA TYR A 585 -13.03 17.92 -10.55
C TYR A 585 -12.96 19.42 -10.85
N LEU A 586 -13.23 20.28 -9.87
CA LEU A 586 -13.11 21.73 -10.04
C LEU A 586 -11.66 22.12 -10.33
N LEU A 587 -10.67 21.55 -9.63
CA LEU A 587 -9.26 21.78 -9.95
C LEU A 587 -8.92 21.33 -11.36
N TRP A 588 -9.36 20.11 -11.74
CA TRP A 588 -9.15 19.59 -13.09
C TRP A 588 -9.72 20.55 -14.15
N ARG A 589 -10.93 21.08 -13.95
CA ARG A 589 -11.51 22.07 -14.87
C ARG A 589 -10.69 23.37 -14.92
N THR A 590 -10.26 23.88 -13.78
CA THR A 590 -9.46 25.12 -13.70
C THR A 590 -8.14 25.00 -14.48
N ILE A 591 -7.40 23.90 -14.33
CA ILE A 591 -6.12 23.69 -15.05
C ILE A 591 -6.31 23.40 -16.55
N HIS A 592 -7.55 23.14 -16.98
CA HIS A 592 -7.95 23.06 -18.40
C HIS A 592 -8.57 24.39 -18.89
N GLY A 593 -8.41 25.48 -18.13
CA GLY A 593 -8.81 26.84 -18.55
C GLY A 593 -10.29 27.16 -18.34
N ALA A 594 -11.06 26.29 -17.67
CA ALA A 594 -12.45 26.61 -17.37
C ALA A 594 -12.54 27.69 -16.29
N ARG A 595 -13.36 28.71 -16.54
CA ARG A 595 -13.74 29.68 -15.52
C ARG A 595 -14.78 29.06 -14.59
N ILE A 596 -14.43 28.94 -13.30
CA ILE A 596 -15.29 28.37 -12.27
C ILE A 596 -15.93 29.52 -11.49
N PRO A 597 -17.27 29.60 -11.38
CA PRO A 597 -17.91 30.55 -10.48
C PRO A 597 -17.56 30.20 -9.02
N GLU A 598 -17.55 31.17 -8.11
CA GLU A 598 -17.33 30.88 -6.69
C GLU A 598 -18.41 29.90 -6.19
N VAL A 599 -18.00 28.74 -5.68
CA VAL A 599 -18.92 27.73 -5.13
C VAL A 599 -18.60 27.49 -3.66
N ARG A 600 -19.63 27.58 -2.81
CA ARG A 600 -19.53 27.27 -1.38
C ARG A 600 -20.29 26.01 -1.03
N GLY A 601 -19.66 25.14 -0.25
CA GLY A 601 -20.26 23.88 0.18
C GLY A 601 -21.32 24.10 1.26
N CYS A 602 -22.40 23.32 1.21
CA CYS A 602 -23.44 23.38 2.22
C CYS A 602 -22.99 22.75 3.57
N SER A 603 -23.61 23.21 4.65
CA SER A 603 -23.41 22.67 6.00
C SER A 603 -24.27 21.43 6.26
N GLY A 604 -23.89 20.62 7.24
CA GLY A 604 -24.66 19.46 7.71
C GLY A 604 -24.39 18.14 6.97
N VAL A 605 -23.38 18.12 6.08
CA VAL A 605 -22.90 16.90 5.43
C VAL A 605 -21.82 16.25 6.28
N ARG A 606 -21.82 14.92 6.35
CA ARG A 606 -20.88 14.16 7.18
C ARG A 606 -19.99 13.28 6.32
N TRP A 607 -18.78 13.04 6.78
CA TRP A 607 -17.85 12.06 6.21
C TRP A 607 -17.34 11.15 7.31
N VAL A 608 -17.25 9.85 7.02
CA VAL A 608 -16.80 8.86 8.01
C VAL A 608 -15.92 7.79 7.39
N ARG A 609 -14.84 7.47 8.10
CA ARG A 609 -14.02 6.27 7.87
C ARG A 609 -14.33 5.24 8.95
N MET A 610 -15.28 4.36 8.67
CA MET A 610 -15.81 3.39 9.64
C MET A 610 -14.73 2.58 10.37
N SER A 611 -13.66 2.17 9.66
CA SER A 611 -12.58 1.37 10.25
C SER A 611 -11.86 2.05 11.41
N THR A 612 -11.73 3.38 11.36
CA THR A 612 -11.07 4.17 12.42
C THR A 612 -12.09 4.85 13.33
N ASP A 613 -13.29 5.17 12.83
CA ASP A 613 -14.34 5.79 13.63
C ASP A 613 -14.95 4.82 14.64
N ALA A 614 -15.18 3.56 14.27
CA ALA A 614 -15.68 2.55 15.21
C ALA A 614 -14.73 2.38 16.40
N LEU A 615 -13.41 2.43 16.17
CA LEU A 615 -12.41 2.32 17.23
C LEU A 615 -12.40 3.57 18.13
N ALA A 616 -12.41 4.76 17.53
CA ALA A 616 -12.48 6.01 18.27
C ALA A 616 -13.78 6.09 19.09
N ALA A 617 -14.91 5.68 18.51
CA ALA A 617 -16.21 5.64 19.17
C ALA A 617 -16.24 4.64 20.32
N CYS A 618 -15.71 3.42 20.15
CA CYS A 618 -15.58 2.45 21.24
C CYS A 618 -14.77 3.01 22.41
N THR A 619 -13.63 3.65 22.15
CA THR A 619 -12.83 4.29 23.20
C THR A 619 -13.61 5.40 23.92
N ALA A 620 -14.30 6.26 23.16
CA ALA A 620 -15.10 7.35 23.73
C ALA A 620 -16.32 6.85 24.53
N LEU A 621 -16.95 5.75 24.10
CA LEU A 621 -18.05 5.09 24.80
C LEU A 621 -17.58 4.51 26.14
N VAL A 622 -16.43 3.82 26.16
CA VAL A 622 -15.83 3.27 27.39
C VAL A 622 -15.44 4.38 28.37
N ARG A 623 -15.01 5.54 27.88
CA ARG A 623 -14.67 6.71 28.70
C ARG A 623 -15.88 7.53 29.15
N GLY A 624 -17.09 7.21 28.68
CA GLY A 624 -18.31 7.99 28.98
C GLY A 624 -18.38 9.35 28.27
N GLU A 625 -17.49 9.62 27.32
CA GLU A 625 -17.42 10.87 26.55
C GLU A 625 -18.46 10.93 25.41
N LEU A 626 -18.96 9.76 25.00
CA LEU A 626 -19.95 9.59 23.92
C LEU A 626 -21.01 8.59 24.35
N SER A 627 -22.28 8.87 24.04
CA SER A 627 -23.38 7.89 24.21
C SER A 627 -23.66 7.12 22.91
N LEU A 628 -24.12 5.88 23.02
CA LEU A 628 -24.46 5.04 21.85
C LEU A 628 -25.53 5.71 20.97
N SER A 629 -26.55 6.32 21.59
CA SER A 629 -27.59 7.05 20.87
C SER A 629 -27.06 8.26 20.12
N THR A 630 -26.07 8.97 20.66
CA THR A 630 -25.42 10.10 19.99
C THR A 630 -24.51 9.63 18.86
N TYR A 631 -23.81 8.51 19.05
CA TYR A 631 -23.00 7.89 18.00
C TYR A 631 -23.86 7.48 16.80
N LEU A 632 -24.93 6.72 17.02
CA LEU A 632 -25.83 6.26 15.96
C LEU A 632 -26.49 7.44 15.23
N ARG A 633 -26.95 8.46 15.96
CA ARG A 633 -27.47 9.71 15.35
C ARG A 633 -26.43 10.42 14.50
N SER A 634 -25.15 10.39 14.88
CA SER A 634 -24.09 11.01 14.09
C SER A 634 -23.84 10.32 12.74
N LEU A 635 -24.31 9.08 12.55
CA LEU A 635 -24.18 8.35 11.30
C LEU A 635 -25.38 8.54 10.35
N ALA A 636 -26.36 9.37 10.74
CA ALA A 636 -27.52 9.66 9.90
C ALA A 636 -27.13 10.44 8.62
N PRO A 637 -27.76 10.14 7.47
CA PRO A 637 -27.57 10.89 6.23
C PRO A 637 -27.85 12.40 6.38
N PRO A 638 -27.26 13.27 5.53
CA PRO A 638 -26.37 12.96 4.41
C PRO A 638 -24.94 12.63 4.86
N ILE A 639 -24.45 11.45 4.50
CA ILE A 639 -23.12 10.95 4.90
C ILE A 639 -22.35 10.38 3.69
N GLU A 640 -21.07 10.69 3.61
CA GLU A 640 -20.11 10.13 2.66
C GLU A 640 -19.19 9.13 3.36
N LEU A 641 -19.16 7.90 2.87
CA LEU A 641 -18.27 6.86 3.41
C LEU A 641 -16.91 6.94 2.73
N ALA A 642 -15.84 6.89 3.51
CA ALA A 642 -14.48 7.02 3.03
C ALA A 642 -14.08 5.96 1.99
N THR A 643 -14.45 4.70 2.24
CA THR A 643 -13.99 3.55 1.44
C THR A 643 -15.09 2.88 0.65
N PHE A 644 -16.34 2.88 1.13
CA PHE A 644 -17.47 2.22 0.45
C PHE A 644 -18.29 3.19 -0.38
N ALA A 645 -18.69 2.79 -1.57
CA ALA A 645 -19.70 3.48 -2.37
C ALA A 645 -20.52 2.44 -3.15
N PHE A 646 -21.83 2.64 -3.32
CA PHE A 646 -22.69 1.67 -4.00
C PHE A 646 -22.33 1.48 -5.47
N ASP A 647 -21.90 2.55 -6.13
CA ASP A 647 -21.47 2.55 -7.52
C ASP A 647 -20.05 1.98 -7.70
N ASP A 648 -19.26 1.87 -6.62
CA ASP A 648 -17.88 1.38 -6.59
C ASP A 648 -17.58 0.62 -5.27
N PRO A 649 -18.16 -0.59 -5.07
CA PRO A 649 -18.17 -1.26 -3.77
C PRO A 649 -16.85 -1.97 -3.41
N LEU A 650 -16.05 -2.36 -4.40
CA LEU A 650 -14.89 -3.22 -4.24
C LEU A 650 -13.83 -2.66 -3.27
N PRO A 651 -13.44 -1.37 -3.31
CA PRO A 651 -12.53 -0.79 -2.33
C PRO A 651 -13.05 -0.88 -0.88
N GLY A 652 -14.36 -0.73 -0.68
CA GLY A 652 -14.99 -0.83 0.63
C GLY A 652 -14.93 -2.24 1.21
N VAL A 653 -15.34 -3.24 0.41
CA VAL A 653 -15.35 -4.66 0.81
C VAL A 653 -13.95 -5.16 1.17
N LEU A 654 -12.94 -4.78 0.39
CA LEU A 654 -11.55 -5.22 0.60
C LEU A 654 -10.83 -4.48 1.73
N SER A 655 -11.34 -3.32 2.16
CA SER A 655 -10.76 -2.57 3.27
C SER A 655 -11.01 -3.22 4.64
N VAL A 656 -12.05 -4.06 4.77
CA VAL A 656 -12.46 -4.69 6.04
C VAL A 656 -11.44 -5.74 6.53
N PRO A 657 -10.98 -6.72 5.71
CA PRO A 657 -10.00 -7.71 6.16
C PRO A 657 -8.62 -7.12 6.45
N HIS A 658 -8.22 -6.08 5.72
CA HIS A 658 -6.93 -5.41 5.94
C HIS A 658 -6.88 -4.73 7.31
N ALA A 659 -7.94 -3.99 7.70
CA ALA A 659 -8.03 -3.34 9.01
C ALA A 659 -8.04 -4.34 10.18
N VAL A 660 -8.64 -5.53 9.98
CA VAL A 660 -8.62 -6.62 10.98
C VAL A 660 -7.24 -7.26 11.06
N SER A 661 -6.59 -7.56 9.92
CA SER A 661 -5.26 -8.20 9.91
C SER A 661 -4.13 -7.31 10.45
N SER A 662 -4.16 -6.00 10.17
CA SER A 662 -3.20 -5.04 10.74
C SER A 662 -3.36 -4.92 12.26
N ARG A 663 -4.61 -5.00 12.76
CA ARG A 663 -4.90 -5.06 14.20
C ARG A 663 -4.45 -6.34 14.85
N LEU A 664 -4.69 -7.50 14.23
CA LEU A 664 -4.17 -8.77 14.74
C LEU A 664 -2.65 -8.73 14.83
N LYS A 665 -1.96 -8.13 13.86
CA LYS A 665 -0.50 -7.92 13.94
C LYS A 665 -0.07 -6.95 15.04
N GLN A 666 -0.83 -5.88 15.33
CA GLN A 666 -0.51 -4.99 16.45
C GLN A 666 -0.79 -5.61 17.82
N ILE A 667 -1.89 -6.35 17.96
CA ILE A 667 -2.30 -6.98 19.22
C ILE A 667 -1.42 -8.20 19.54
N PHE A 668 -1.11 -9.03 18.54
CA PHE A 668 -0.32 -10.25 18.72
C PHE A 668 1.18 -10.07 18.41
N GLY A 669 1.58 -8.94 17.80
CA GLY A 669 2.99 -8.60 17.53
C GLY A 669 3.69 -7.85 18.66
N ALA A 670 2.94 -7.31 19.64
CA ALA A 670 3.52 -6.67 20.83
C ALA A 670 4.13 -7.68 21.83
N ALA A 671 4.08 -8.98 21.55
CA ALA A 671 4.66 -10.04 22.38
C ALA A 671 6.07 -10.48 21.93
N GLY A 672 6.76 -9.72 21.08
CA GLY A 672 7.96 -10.21 20.38
C GLY A 672 9.16 -9.27 20.26
N ASP A 673 9.16 -8.08 20.86
CA ASP A 673 10.37 -7.26 20.92
C ASP A 673 11.12 -7.55 22.23
N PRO A 674 12.34 -8.12 22.19
CA PRO A 674 13.14 -8.25 23.40
C PRO A 674 13.47 -6.86 23.94
N VAL A 675 13.18 -6.65 25.21
CA VAL A 675 13.66 -5.52 25.99
C VAL A 675 15.19 -5.45 25.78
N PRO A 676 15.77 -4.32 25.31
CA PRO A 676 17.20 -4.21 25.23
C PRO A 676 17.78 -4.34 26.64
N ALA A 677 18.71 -5.28 26.81
CA ALA A 677 19.42 -5.48 28.06
C ALA A 677 20.06 -4.15 28.54
N PRO A 678 20.13 -3.90 29.86
CA PRO A 678 20.81 -2.72 30.37
C PRO A 678 22.25 -2.70 29.86
N ILE A 679 22.66 -1.59 29.26
CA ILE A 679 24.05 -1.35 28.88
C ILE A 679 24.84 -1.26 30.19
N GLU A 680 25.55 -2.33 30.54
CA GLU A 680 26.61 -2.27 31.55
C GLU A 680 27.68 -1.31 31.04
N ARG A 681 27.77 -0.14 31.69
CA ARG A 681 28.86 0.80 31.49
C ARG A 681 30.17 0.10 31.88
N SER A 682 30.98 -0.25 30.89
CA SER A 682 32.38 -0.57 31.11
C SER A 682 33.08 0.66 31.66
N LEU A 683 33.32 0.67 32.96
CA LEU A 683 34.24 1.59 33.63
C LEU A 683 35.65 1.31 33.08
N GLN A 684 36.07 2.04 32.06
CA GLN A 684 37.50 2.25 31.82
C GLN A 684 38.03 3.13 32.95
N LYS A 685 38.79 2.53 33.87
CA LYS A 685 39.70 3.26 34.76
C LYS A 685 40.84 3.84 33.93
N PRO A 686 41.32 5.05 34.24
CA PRO A 686 42.50 5.61 33.60
C PRO A 686 43.76 5.00 34.22
N ALA A 687 44.64 4.49 33.37
CA ALA A 687 46.10 4.47 33.52
C ALA A 687 46.72 4.23 32.13
#